data_AF-A0A938V1Y5-F1
#
_entry.id   AF-A0A938V1Y5-F1
#
_cell.length_a   1.000
_cell.length_b   1.000
_cell.length_c   1.000
_cell.angle_alpha   90.00
_cell.angle_beta   90.00
_cell.angle_gamma   90.00
#
_symmetry.space_group_name_H-M   'P 1'
#
loop_
_entity.id
_entity.type
_entity.pdbx_description
1 polymer ?
#
loop_
_entity_poly.entity_id
_entity_poly.type
_entity_poly.pdbx_seq_one_letter_code
_entity_poly.pdbx_strand_id
1 'polypeptide(L)'
;MKRVMVLAIALVALAAASRAEAGDVPNVITVQGVLRNAGGAVVNGVYSLTFKLYTAQTQGQLLWSEVQSNVVVDNGLYSATLGTTSPLPASLFSQNVEVWLGVSVEGQQELPRVRMTTVAFAFHARSAMNAEKAAGVECTGCIQEAALAFKPVTEANLAAKAVQAVKDSGQFLLITGGTLTGSLNVTGLVTAVKFVGDGSGLTGVSSPQGTCQAGWFVSGIQANGALVCKEGASAISSVNGLKGGTITGDVDVTGGITSGGAEVCTIDGNCGETLGQLLCKANQVAMWNGTSWICSSFVKDVPAQACDGVNNVLAWDGSKFSCKTLTGTGPSGGAAQGFELLDSWGYTWDGMMRPAMTYADAEAKCKELGARLPTATELYRVSQNETKLFGPMATGDCPWTAVRYSSTGHAMGRMNDGNIEYGGDTSSYNFRCVWGNNTKKYFTGNHCYGPPGDECWPMALMGNKYVMDKYDRPWVRYSVASAECNFYYSHLTDPMRLAQAIRAGISNGTNNYLVTSDGVEWYSTNMRYHVLFRWSNVNMNFNAYWDEANGGHDGSEYRFRCVGVSAAHGATPVQVQNAVTTTNYLTTTTADEGATSPNGAIDACFKKGGHLATSNDLYELIQGKLAGGSDQWLWTADWIGNWSGHWWLQLVKWAGTISGIDPADGNHTTNGSRSDGTNRPYRCVWYPVDTEYNGPANCNGGCYAVTVAATNPPVKMWMDKQDRSSTHWAGAVQACYLAGGFLPGFRDYVEMIRQSLPNGSNNWLHTAEFQRMHSGNHPLETILKWAGEVPSFTEYTEPNWSSNSDSRPYRCFWTNELR
;
A
#
# COMPACT_ATOMS: atom_id res chain seq x y z
N MET A 1 -27.80 52.33 33.90
CA MET A 1 -27.91 52.40 32.43
C MET A 1 -26.57 52.63 31.73
N LYS A 2 -25.72 53.59 32.12
CA LYS A 2 -24.41 53.84 31.47
C LYS A 2 -23.38 52.68 31.55
N ARG A 3 -23.42 51.84 32.60
CA ARG A 3 -22.47 50.69 32.74
C ARG A 3 -22.83 49.46 31.90
N VAL A 4 -24.10 49.31 31.52
CA VAL A 4 -24.57 48.19 30.67
C VAL A 4 -24.31 48.48 29.19
N MET A 5 -24.31 49.76 28.79
CA MET A 5 -23.96 50.18 27.42
C MET A 5 -22.47 50.01 27.08
N VAL A 6 -21.56 50.18 28.05
CA VAL A 6 -20.11 50.03 27.82
C VAL A 6 -19.71 48.56 27.66
N LEU A 7 -20.37 47.64 28.37
CA LEU A 7 -20.11 46.20 28.22
C LEU A 7 -20.63 45.64 26.88
N ALA A 8 -21.75 46.16 26.37
CA ALA A 8 -22.31 45.76 25.08
C ALA A 8 -21.46 46.23 23.90
N ILE A 9 -20.86 47.42 23.97
CA ILE A 9 -19.96 47.93 22.93
C ILE A 9 -18.61 47.19 22.91
N ALA A 10 -18.10 46.79 24.09
CA ALA A 10 -16.88 45.99 24.18
C ALA A 10 -17.06 44.56 23.66
N LEU A 11 -18.24 43.94 23.82
CA LEU A 11 -18.53 42.60 23.28
C LEU A 11 -18.72 42.59 21.76
N VAL A 12 -19.25 43.67 21.17
CA VAL A 12 -19.40 43.79 19.70
C VAL A 12 -18.05 44.09 19.03
N ALA A 13 -17.14 44.79 19.70
CA ALA A 13 -15.79 45.04 19.19
C ALA A 13 -14.89 43.80 19.21
N LEU A 14 -15.08 42.87 20.16
CA LEU A 14 -14.31 41.62 20.23
C LEU A 14 -14.76 40.54 19.23
N ALA A 15 -15.98 40.64 18.69
CA ALA A 15 -16.51 39.72 17.67
C ALA A 15 -16.10 40.09 16.23
N ALA A 16 -15.48 41.25 16.01
CA ALA A 16 -15.07 41.73 14.69
C ALA A 16 -13.57 41.51 14.36
N ALA A 17 -12.77 40.99 15.30
CA ALA A 17 -11.31 40.90 15.17
C ALA A 17 -10.77 39.53 14.72
N SER A 18 -11.63 38.61 14.28
CA SER A 18 -11.20 37.33 13.68
C SER A 18 -11.70 37.20 12.24
N ARG A 19 -11.26 38.11 11.37
CA ARG A 19 -11.03 37.76 9.97
C ARG A 19 -9.55 37.43 9.86
N ALA A 20 -9.24 36.14 9.83
CA ALA A 20 -7.95 35.71 9.29
C ALA A 20 -7.98 36.11 7.81
N GLU A 21 -7.29 37.20 7.45
CA GLU A 21 -6.87 37.39 6.07
C GLU A 21 -5.97 36.19 5.75
N ALA A 22 -6.40 35.35 4.80
CA ALA A 22 -5.53 34.37 4.21
C ALA A 22 -4.37 35.16 3.60
N GLY A 23 -3.17 35.06 4.19
CA GLY A 23 -2.00 35.71 3.64
C GLY A 23 -1.77 35.16 2.23
N ASP A 24 -1.76 36.05 1.24
CA ASP A 24 -1.45 35.71 -0.15
C ASP A 24 -0.14 34.90 -0.18
N VAL A 25 -0.17 33.74 -0.84
CA VAL A 25 1.03 32.92 -1.06
C VAL A 25 2.00 33.78 -1.88
N PRO A 26 3.23 34.04 -1.39
CA PRO A 26 4.18 34.86 -2.13
C PRO A 26 4.51 34.22 -3.49
N ASN A 27 4.33 34.97 -4.58
CA ASN A 27 4.67 34.53 -5.95
C ASN A 27 6.18 34.60 -6.21
N VAL A 28 6.95 33.80 -5.45
CA VAL A 28 8.40 33.72 -5.56
C VAL A 28 8.85 32.26 -5.68
N ILE A 29 9.97 32.01 -6.38
CA ILE A 29 10.50 30.67 -6.62
C ILE A 29 12.00 30.65 -6.38
N THR A 30 12.49 29.71 -5.59
CA THR A 30 13.93 29.53 -5.36
C THR A 30 14.54 28.62 -6.43
N VAL A 31 15.64 29.07 -7.03
CA VAL A 31 16.43 28.33 -8.02
C VAL A 31 17.89 28.21 -7.55
N GLN A 32 18.52 27.09 -7.85
CA GLN A 32 19.92 26.83 -7.53
C GLN A 32 20.67 26.38 -8.78
N GLY A 33 21.97 26.68 -8.84
CA GLY A 33 22.82 26.28 -9.96
C GLY A 33 24.30 26.40 -9.65
N VAL A 34 25.13 25.82 -10.52
CA VAL A 34 26.59 25.86 -10.39
C VAL A 34 27.20 26.66 -11.55
N LEU A 35 27.94 27.72 -11.24
CA LEU A 35 28.73 28.49 -12.19
C LEU A 35 30.14 27.92 -12.31
N ARG A 36 30.60 27.78 -13.56
CA ARG A 36 31.94 27.37 -13.92
C ARG A 36 32.52 28.34 -14.95
N ASN A 37 33.83 28.54 -14.93
CA ASN A 37 34.53 29.29 -15.96
C ASN A 37 34.73 28.45 -17.23
N ALA A 38 35.25 29.06 -18.31
CA ALA A 38 35.50 28.37 -19.58
C ALA A 38 36.48 27.18 -19.48
N GLY A 39 37.30 27.12 -18.43
CA GLY A 39 38.19 25.99 -18.13
C GLY A 39 37.55 24.89 -17.29
N GLY A 40 36.25 25.00 -16.95
CA GLY A 40 35.49 24.02 -16.16
C GLY A 40 35.66 24.13 -14.64
N ALA A 41 36.51 25.05 -14.14
CA ALA A 41 36.67 25.28 -12.71
C ALA A 41 35.49 26.08 -12.15
N VAL A 42 35.09 25.75 -10.91
CA VAL A 42 34.05 26.49 -10.18
C VAL A 42 34.53 27.90 -9.85
N VAL A 43 33.60 28.85 -9.79
CA VAL A 43 33.91 30.27 -9.55
C VAL A 43 33.31 30.74 -8.22
N ASN A 44 33.98 31.69 -7.57
CA ASN A 44 33.52 32.32 -6.34
C ASN A 44 33.35 33.82 -6.55
N GLY A 45 32.51 34.47 -5.75
CA GLY A 45 32.34 35.93 -5.75
C GLY A 45 30.88 36.36 -5.83
N VAL A 46 30.67 37.64 -6.07
CA VAL A 46 29.34 38.22 -6.26
C VAL A 46 29.17 38.53 -7.74
N TYR A 47 28.08 38.05 -8.33
CA TYR A 47 27.78 38.19 -9.76
C TYR A 47 26.39 38.79 -9.97
N SER A 48 26.25 39.54 -11.06
CA SER A 48 24.97 39.97 -11.60
C SER A 48 24.39 38.88 -12.50
N LEU A 49 23.31 38.25 -12.05
CA LEU A 49 22.61 37.20 -12.80
C LEU A 49 21.30 37.72 -13.38
N THR A 50 21.08 37.47 -14.67
CA THR A 50 19.79 37.72 -15.33
C THR A 50 19.07 36.41 -15.57
N PHE A 51 17.89 36.28 -14.98
CA PHE A 51 16.99 35.14 -15.10
C PHE A 51 15.89 35.43 -16.10
N LYS A 52 15.53 34.45 -16.93
CA LYS A 52 14.46 34.54 -17.92
C LYS A 52 13.65 33.25 -17.96
N LEU A 53 12.34 33.36 -18.08
CA LEU A 53 11.43 32.22 -18.25
C LEU A 53 10.88 32.20 -19.67
N TYR A 54 10.83 31.03 -20.30
CA TYR A 54 10.40 30.84 -21.68
C TYR A 54 9.41 29.69 -21.85
N THR A 55 8.66 29.69 -22.95
CA THR A 55 7.72 28.60 -23.30
C THR A 55 8.39 27.35 -23.90
N ALA A 56 9.65 27.43 -24.35
CA ALA A 56 10.36 26.33 -24.99
C ALA A 56 11.89 26.40 -24.79
N GLN A 57 12.56 25.25 -24.92
CA GLN A 57 14.01 25.09 -24.78
C GLN A 57 14.82 25.93 -25.78
N THR A 58 14.35 26.04 -27.02
CA THR A 58 14.94 26.89 -28.08
C THR A 58 13.83 27.68 -28.76
N GLN A 59 14.10 28.94 -29.11
CA GLN A 59 13.16 29.85 -29.79
C GLN A 59 11.81 30.10 -29.09
N GLY A 60 11.66 29.71 -27.81
CA GLY A 60 10.45 29.97 -27.02
C GLY A 60 10.20 31.46 -26.76
N GLN A 61 8.94 31.82 -26.57
CA GLN A 61 8.51 33.17 -26.19
C GLN A 61 8.98 33.50 -24.77
N LEU A 62 9.46 34.73 -24.55
CA LEU A 62 9.86 35.21 -23.22
C LEU A 62 8.60 35.49 -22.37
N LEU A 63 8.49 34.80 -21.24
CA LEU A 63 7.37 34.92 -20.30
C LEU A 63 7.65 35.94 -19.19
N TRP A 64 8.91 36.00 -18.71
CA TRP A 64 9.30 36.84 -17.59
C TRP A 64 10.82 37.00 -17.53
N SER A 65 11.32 38.11 -16.97
CA SER A 65 12.75 38.34 -16.75
C SER A 65 13.00 39.14 -15.47
N GLU A 66 14.11 38.83 -14.80
CA GLU A 66 14.60 39.55 -13.63
C GLU A 66 16.13 39.65 -13.66
N VAL A 67 16.67 40.80 -13.23
CA VAL A 67 18.10 41.00 -13.02
C VAL A 67 18.36 41.10 -11.52
N GLN A 68 19.24 40.26 -10.99
CA GLN A 68 19.72 40.31 -9.61
C GLN A 68 21.21 40.62 -9.59
N SER A 69 21.57 41.82 -9.16
CA SER A 69 22.94 42.36 -9.30
C SER A 69 23.94 41.86 -8.26
N ASN A 70 23.47 41.19 -7.19
CA ASN A 70 24.27 40.85 -6.01
C ASN A 70 24.11 39.38 -5.60
N VAL A 71 24.18 38.44 -6.54
CA VAL A 71 24.08 37.00 -6.22
C VAL A 71 25.43 36.49 -5.75
N VAL A 72 25.49 36.03 -4.50
CA VAL A 72 26.68 35.40 -3.92
C VAL A 72 26.83 33.98 -4.48
N VAL A 73 28.02 33.66 -4.97
CA VAL A 73 28.41 32.36 -5.49
C VAL A 73 29.57 31.84 -4.66
N ASP A 74 29.37 30.69 -4.02
CA ASP A 74 30.37 30.03 -3.18
C ASP A 74 30.59 28.59 -3.64
N ASN A 75 31.85 28.24 -3.87
CA ASN A 75 32.31 27.02 -4.53
C ASN A 75 31.55 26.72 -5.84
N GLY A 76 31.24 27.76 -6.63
CA GLY A 76 30.42 27.68 -7.83
C GLY A 76 28.91 27.62 -7.59
N LEU A 77 28.42 27.32 -6.39
CA LEU A 77 26.98 27.19 -6.11
C LEU A 77 26.35 28.57 -5.85
N TYR A 78 25.20 28.82 -6.47
CA TYR A 78 24.33 29.94 -6.12
C TYR A 78 22.93 29.45 -5.76
N SER A 79 22.23 30.25 -4.95
CA SER A 79 20.81 30.10 -4.64
C SER A 79 20.13 31.46 -4.76
N ALA A 80 19.16 31.58 -5.65
CA ALA A 80 18.47 32.84 -5.94
C ALA A 80 16.96 32.65 -5.83
N THR A 81 16.26 33.65 -5.28
CA THR A 81 14.78 33.65 -5.20
C THR A 81 14.23 34.61 -6.24
N LEU A 82 13.61 34.04 -7.28
CA LEU A 82 12.96 34.75 -8.39
C LEU A 82 11.64 35.35 -7.94
N GLY A 83 11.25 36.48 -8.53
CA GLY A 83 10.05 37.23 -8.17
C GLY A 83 10.29 38.34 -7.14
N THR A 84 11.53 38.51 -6.67
CA THR A 84 11.87 39.46 -5.59
C THR A 84 12.16 40.86 -6.10
N THR A 85 12.80 40.99 -7.26
CA THR A 85 13.08 42.30 -7.92
C THR A 85 12.04 42.62 -8.99
N SER A 86 11.52 41.59 -9.68
CA SER A 86 10.47 41.72 -10.69
C SER A 86 9.39 40.68 -10.38
N PRO A 87 8.19 41.08 -9.90
CA PRO A 87 7.18 40.12 -9.46
C PRO A 87 6.86 39.07 -10.53
N LEU A 88 6.76 37.80 -10.12
CA LEU A 88 6.29 36.73 -11.01
C LEU A 88 4.77 36.84 -11.17
N PRO A 89 4.23 36.82 -12.41
CA PRO A 89 2.79 36.78 -12.61
C PRO A 89 2.20 35.49 -12.03
N ALA A 90 1.16 35.61 -11.19
CA ALA A 90 0.49 34.45 -10.58
C ALA A 90 -0.02 33.44 -11.61
N SER A 91 -0.38 33.91 -12.81
CA SER A 91 -0.88 33.08 -13.91
C SER A 91 0.20 32.44 -14.78
N LEU A 92 1.49 32.74 -14.56
CA LEU A 92 2.57 32.31 -15.45
C LEU A 92 2.61 30.78 -15.58
N PHE A 93 2.48 30.05 -14.48
CA PHE A 93 2.50 28.59 -14.46
C PHE A 93 1.13 27.95 -14.73
N SER A 94 0.03 28.70 -14.58
CA SER A 94 -1.32 28.19 -14.90
C SER A 94 -1.65 28.29 -16.39
N GLN A 95 -1.05 29.24 -17.11
CA GLN A 95 -1.29 29.48 -18.54
C GLN A 95 -0.26 28.83 -19.47
N ASN A 96 0.86 28.34 -18.94
CA ASN A 96 1.93 27.73 -19.74
C ASN A 96 2.15 26.28 -19.31
N VAL A 97 1.92 25.35 -20.24
CA VAL A 97 2.09 23.89 -20.01
C VAL A 97 3.56 23.49 -19.84
N GLU A 98 4.48 24.29 -20.35
CA GLU A 98 5.93 24.12 -20.20
C GLU A 98 6.60 25.47 -19.94
N VAL A 99 7.55 25.49 -18.99
CA VAL A 99 8.35 26.67 -18.66
C VAL A 99 9.83 26.29 -18.57
N TRP A 100 10.68 27.10 -19.17
CA TRP A 100 12.12 26.88 -19.29
C TRP A 100 12.89 28.08 -18.72
N LEU A 101 13.85 27.82 -17.83
CA LEU A 101 14.69 28.83 -17.19
C LEU A 101 15.98 29.05 -18.00
N GLY A 102 16.19 30.28 -18.44
CA GLY A 102 17.45 30.79 -18.97
C GLY A 102 18.18 31.63 -17.94
N VAL A 103 19.51 31.51 -17.91
CA VAL A 103 20.39 32.27 -17.00
C VAL A 103 21.53 32.88 -17.82
N SER A 104 21.83 34.15 -17.58
CA SER A 104 23.03 34.82 -18.08
C SER A 104 23.77 35.48 -16.94
N VAL A 105 25.11 35.47 -17.03
CA VAL A 105 26.03 35.97 -16.00
C VAL A 105 26.70 37.22 -16.56
N GLU A 106 26.67 38.35 -15.84
CA GLU A 106 27.36 39.60 -16.25
C GLU A 106 27.03 40.06 -17.70
N GLY A 107 25.78 39.84 -18.13
CA GLY A 107 25.33 40.20 -19.49
C GLY A 107 25.92 39.35 -20.62
N GLN A 108 26.62 38.26 -20.31
CA GLN A 108 27.14 37.30 -21.29
C GLN A 108 26.01 36.51 -21.97
N GLN A 109 26.37 35.72 -22.99
CA GLN A 109 25.43 34.85 -23.69
C GLN A 109 24.67 33.94 -22.72
N GLU A 110 23.34 33.82 -22.94
CA GLU A 110 22.46 32.95 -22.15
C GLU A 110 22.92 31.49 -22.23
N LEU A 111 23.01 30.84 -21.07
CA LEU A 111 23.35 29.42 -20.95
C LEU A 111 22.19 28.54 -21.48
N PRO A 112 22.45 27.26 -21.84
CA PRO A 112 21.38 26.33 -22.22
C PRO A 112 20.24 26.30 -21.19
N ARG A 113 19.02 26.45 -21.67
CA ARG A 113 17.83 26.55 -20.81
C ARG A 113 17.52 25.22 -20.13
N VAL A 114 17.09 25.29 -18.87
CA VAL A 114 16.69 24.13 -18.06
C VAL A 114 15.18 24.13 -17.89
N ARG A 115 14.55 22.97 -18.09
CA ARG A 115 13.10 22.83 -17.89
C ARG A 115 12.77 22.98 -16.41
N MET A 116 11.76 23.80 -16.10
CA MET A 116 11.21 23.84 -14.74
C MET A 116 10.33 22.61 -14.53
N THR A 117 10.63 21.84 -13.49
CA THR A 117 9.87 20.65 -13.12
C THR A 117 9.04 20.89 -11.86
N THR A 118 7.93 20.16 -11.76
CA THR A 118 7.07 20.21 -10.57
C THR A 118 7.73 19.41 -9.44
N VAL A 119 7.72 19.95 -8.21
CA VAL A 119 8.13 19.20 -7.00
C VAL A 119 6.98 18.36 -6.47
N ALA A 120 7.27 17.25 -5.78
CA ALA A 120 6.26 16.24 -5.38
C ALA A 120 5.04 16.82 -4.64
N PHE A 121 5.23 17.74 -3.70
CA PHE A 121 4.10 18.37 -2.98
C PHE A 121 3.30 19.36 -3.83
N ALA A 122 3.88 19.97 -4.86
CA ALA A 122 3.16 20.88 -5.77
C ALA A 122 2.21 20.12 -6.72
N PHE A 123 2.44 18.81 -6.96
CA PHE A 123 1.47 17.98 -7.68
C PHE A 123 0.13 17.89 -6.94
N HIS A 124 0.14 17.87 -5.60
CA HIS A 124 -1.07 17.86 -4.78
C HIS A 124 -1.85 19.18 -4.84
N ALA A 125 -1.19 20.32 -5.08
CA ALA A 125 -1.86 21.62 -5.25
C ALA A 125 -2.68 21.68 -6.56
N ARG A 126 -2.39 20.83 -7.56
CA ARG A 126 -3.20 20.73 -8.79
C ARG A 126 -4.64 20.27 -8.51
N SER A 127 -4.85 19.48 -7.45
CA SER A 127 -6.17 19.05 -6.97
C SER A 127 -6.99 20.19 -6.37
N ALA A 128 -6.33 21.23 -5.85
CA ALA A 128 -6.97 22.38 -5.19
C ALA A 128 -7.56 23.38 -6.21
N MET A 129 -7.05 23.43 -7.45
CA MET A 129 -7.63 24.27 -8.51
C MET A 129 -9.05 23.84 -8.96
N ASN A 130 -9.51 22.65 -8.58
CA ASN A 130 -10.89 22.23 -8.79
C ASN A 130 -11.86 22.84 -7.74
N ALA A 131 -11.36 23.35 -6.62
CA ALA A 131 -12.18 23.96 -5.57
C ALA A 131 -12.54 25.43 -5.88
N GLU A 132 -11.70 26.19 -6.58
CA GLU A 132 -12.02 27.58 -6.97
C GLU A 132 -13.09 27.68 -8.06
N LYS A 133 -13.23 26.66 -8.92
CA LYS A 133 -14.35 26.57 -9.88
C LYS A 133 -15.72 26.39 -9.22
N ALA A 134 -15.78 26.09 -7.92
CA ALA A 134 -17.03 26.01 -7.16
C ALA A 134 -17.46 27.34 -6.52
N ALA A 135 -16.57 28.34 -6.42
CA ALA A 135 -16.88 29.63 -5.78
C ALA A 135 -17.45 30.69 -6.75
N GLY A 136 -17.35 30.47 -8.06
CA GLY A 136 -17.78 31.43 -9.10
C GLY A 136 -19.15 31.19 -9.73
N VAL A 137 -19.92 30.20 -9.27
CA VAL A 137 -21.27 29.96 -9.80
C VAL A 137 -22.29 30.66 -8.91
N GLU A 138 -22.68 31.88 -9.28
CA GLU A 138 -23.88 32.51 -8.74
C GLU A 138 -25.10 31.64 -9.06
N CYS A 139 -25.53 30.84 -8.09
CA CYS A 139 -26.74 30.02 -8.20
C CYS A 139 -27.97 30.92 -7.98
N THR A 140 -28.59 31.42 -9.05
CA THR A 140 -29.89 32.14 -9.00
C THR A 140 -31.10 31.23 -8.71
N GLY A 141 -30.88 30.02 -8.17
CA GLY A 141 -31.94 29.02 -7.96
C GLY A 141 -31.72 28.04 -6.80
N CYS A 142 -30.78 28.29 -5.89
CA CYS A 142 -30.54 27.39 -4.76
C CYS A 142 -31.41 27.76 -3.56
N ILE A 143 -32.17 26.79 -3.04
CA ILE A 143 -33.10 26.95 -1.92
C ILE A 143 -32.29 27.05 -0.61
N GLN A 144 -32.50 28.12 0.17
CA GLN A 144 -31.81 28.37 1.44
C GLN A 144 -32.37 27.50 2.58
N GLU A 145 -31.52 27.15 3.57
CA GLU A 145 -31.79 26.25 4.72
C GLU A 145 -33.06 26.54 5.53
N ALA A 146 -33.68 27.71 5.37
CA ALA A 146 -35.00 28.02 5.93
C ALA A 146 -36.16 27.16 5.35
N ALA A 147 -35.95 26.42 4.26
CA ALA A 147 -36.97 25.54 3.67
C ALA A 147 -37.06 24.14 4.31
N LEU A 148 -36.17 23.78 5.24
CA LEU A 148 -36.15 22.49 5.93
C LEU A 148 -36.80 22.56 7.32
N ALA A 149 -38.03 23.09 7.39
CA ALA A 149 -38.85 22.94 8.59
C ALA A 149 -39.58 21.59 8.55
N PHE A 150 -39.08 20.60 9.29
CA PHE A 150 -39.75 19.32 9.52
C PHE A 150 -41.12 19.58 10.17
N LYS A 151 -42.21 19.29 9.45
CA LYS A 151 -43.54 19.11 10.06
C LYS A 151 -43.65 17.67 10.57
N PRO A 152 -44.08 17.44 11.81
CA PRO A 152 -44.21 16.09 12.35
C PRO A 152 -45.26 15.30 11.57
N VAL A 153 -44.91 14.07 11.22
CA VAL A 153 -45.81 13.14 10.53
C VAL A 153 -46.83 12.63 11.54
N THR A 154 -48.10 12.99 11.36
CA THR A 154 -49.23 12.35 12.05
C THR A 154 -49.79 11.21 11.20
N GLU A 155 -50.31 10.17 11.84
CA GLU A 155 -50.79 8.89 11.26
C GLU A 155 -51.81 9.00 10.10
N ALA A 156 -52.32 10.18 9.78
CA ALA A 156 -53.20 10.40 8.63
C ALA A 156 -52.50 10.29 7.25
N ASN A 157 -51.16 10.39 7.18
CA ASN A 157 -50.44 10.40 5.89
C ASN A 157 -49.95 9.01 5.42
N LEU A 158 -50.29 7.93 6.13
CA LEU A 158 -49.84 6.57 5.78
C LEU A 158 -50.86 5.76 4.95
N ALA A 159 -52.00 6.34 4.54
CA ALA A 159 -53.11 5.57 3.97
C ALA A 159 -53.41 5.80 2.48
N ALA A 160 -52.45 6.29 1.68
CA ALA A 160 -52.60 6.40 0.22
C ALA A 160 -51.51 5.60 -0.53
N LYS A 161 -51.71 4.27 -0.49
CA LYS A 161 -51.39 3.20 -1.48
C LYS A 161 -50.65 3.66 -2.76
N ALA A 162 -49.62 2.99 -3.28
CA ALA A 162 -49.44 1.54 -3.39
C ALA A 162 -47.99 1.15 -3.79
N VAL A 163 -47.71 -0.16 -3.63
CA VAL A 163 -46.62 -0.98 -4.20
C VAL A 163 -45.35 -1.11 -3.34
N GLN A 164 -45.56 -1.70 -2.16
CA GLN A 164 -44.58 -2.52 -1.46
C GLN A 164 -44.86 -3.99 -1.83
N ALA A 165 -44.35 -4.45 -2.97
CA ALA A 165 -44.46 -5.86 -3.39
C ALA A 165 -43.46 -6.27 -4.51
N VAL A 166 -42.18 -5.88 -4.46
CA VAL A 166 -41.10 -6.60 -5.19
C VAL A 166 -39.76 -6.37 -4.47
N LYS A 167 -39.62 -6.86 -3.22
CA LYS A 167 -38.31 -6.90 -2.54
C LYS A 167 -37.73 -8.31 -2.39
N ASP A 168 -38.46 -9.35 -2.77
CA ASP A 168 -38.05 -10.75 -2.49
C ASP A 168 -37.90 -11.63 -3.74
N SER A 169 -37.65 -11.06 -4.93
CA SER A 169 -37.24 -11.85 -6.10
C SER A 169 -36.43 -10.98 -7.06
N GLY A 170 -35.11 -11.15 -7.10
CA GLY A 170 -34.22 -10.41 -8.00
C GLY A 170 -34.56 -10.63 -9.48
N GLN A 171 -35.39 -9.76 -10.05
CA GLN A 171 -35.68 -9.73 -11.48
C GLN A 171 -35.38 -8.35 -12.06
N PHE A 172 -34.29 -8.31 -12.82
CA PHE A 172 -33.95 -7.23 -13.74
C PHE A 172 -35.03 -7.19 -14.84
N LEU A 173 -35.68 -6.04 -15.03
CA LEU A 173 -36.60 -5.87 -16.16
C LEU A 173 -35.77 -5.77 -17.45
N LEU A 174 -35.55 -6.92 -18.10
CA LEU A 174 -35.08 -7.00 -19.48
C LEU A 174 -36.22 -6.58 -20.41
N ILE A 175 -36.05 -5.47 -21.12
CA ILE A 175 -36.89 -5.18 -22.30
C ILE A 175 -36.22 -5.87 -23.48
N THR A 176 -36.67 -7.09 -23.80
CA THR A 176 -36.32 -7.77 -25.04
C THR A 176 -37.43 -7.55 -26.05
N GLY A 177 -37.14 -6.82 -27.13
CA GLY A 177 -37.94 -6.86 -28.36
C GLY A 177 -39.21 -6.02 -28.45
N GLY A 178 -39.33 -4.92 -27.71
CA GLY A 178 -40.45 -3.96 -27.86
C GLY A 178 -39.98 -2.52 -28.09
N THR A 179 -40.51 -1.85 -29.11
CA THR A 179 -40.29 -0.41 -29.33
C THR A 179 -41.16 0.40 -28.35
N LEU A 180 -40.53 1.25 -27.54
CA LEU A 180 -41.25 2.34 -26.86
C LEU A 180 -41.61 3.39 -27.91
N THR A 181 -42.89 3.47 -28.28
CA THR A 181 -43.43 4.60 -29.04
C THR A 181 -44.10 5.55 -28.06
N GLY A 182 -43.44 6.69 -27.84
CA GLY A 182 -43.91 7.76 -26.96
C GLY A 182 -42.77 8.72 -26.61
N SER A 183 -43.09 9.99 -26.40
CA SER A 183 -42.10 10.99 -25.99
C SER A 183 -41.65 10.72 -24.56
N LEU A 184 -40.38 10.36 -24.38
CA LEU A 184 -39.74 10.36 -23.07
C LEU A 184 -39.38 11.80 -22.69
N ASN A 185 -40.26 12.45 -21.93
CA ASN A 185 -39.95 13.76 -21.33
C ASN A 185 -39.01 13.55 -20.13
N VAL A 186 -37.70 13.71 -20.37
CA VAL A 186 -36.71 13.72 -19.29
C VAL A 186 -36.61 15.15 -18.76
N THR A 187 -37.20 15.41 -17.59
CA THR A 187 -37.09 16.71 -16.89
C THR A 187 -35.90 16.79 -15.94
N GLY A 188 -34.94 15.87 -16.07
CA GLY A 188 -33.72 15.77 -15.25
C GLY A 188 -32.44 15.69 -16.10
N LEU A 189 -31.29 15.76 -15.43
CA LEU A 189 -29.98 15.77 -16.10
C LEU A 189 -29.70 14.42 -16.78
N VAL A 190 -29.44 14.44 -18.08
CA VAL A 190 -28.96 13.27 -18.83
C VAL A 190 -27.44 13.24 -18.77
N THR A 191 -26.87 12.29 -18.04
CA THR A 191 -25.41 12.07 -17.98
C THR A 191 -25.01 10.90 -18.86
N ALA A 192 -24.12 11.16 -19.82
CA ALA A 192 -23.45 10.13 -20.62
C ALA A 192 -22.03 9.92 -20.08
N VAL A 193 -21.59 8.66 -20.02
CA VAL A 193 -20.25 8.31 -19.50
C VAL A 193 -19.14 8.74 -20.49
N LYS A 194 -19.46 8.99 -21.77
CA LYS A 194 -18.54 9.58 -22.74
C LYS A 194 -19.28 10.18 -23.95
N PHE A 195 -18.86 11.37 -24.39
CA PHE A 195 -19.07 11.85 -25.76
C PHE A 195 -17.73 11.75 -26.50
N VAL A 196 -17.73 11.32 -27.77
CA VAL A 196 -16.54 11.28 -28.61
C VAL A 196 -16.74 12.28 -29.75
N GLY A 197 -15.96 13.37 -29.73
CA GLY A 197 -16.05 14.50 -30.66
C GLY A 197 -16.61 15.78 -30.01
N ASP A 198 -16.37 16.94 -30.63
CA ASP A 198 -16.72 18.26 -30.07
C ASP A 198 -18.17 18.70 -30.30
N GLY A 199 -18.97 17.88 -30.99
CA GLY A 199 -20.42 18.10 -31.20
C GLY A 199 -20.77 19.37 -31.99
N SER A 200 -19.78 20.09 -32.52
CA SER A 200 -19.97 21.41 -33.14
C SER A 200 -20.67 21.35 -34.51
N GLY A 201 -20.80 20.15 -35.10
CA GLY A 201 -21.40 19.93 -36.42
C GLY A 201 -22.88 19.54 -36.45
N LEU A 202 -23.57 19.39 -35.31
CA LEU A 202 -24.97 18.96 -35.29
C LEU A 202 -25.94 20.13 -35.48
N THR A 203 -26.00 20.64 -36.70
CA THR A 203 -27.18 21.40 -37.17
C THR A 203 -27.69 20.76 -38.46
N GLY A 204 -29.01 20.51 -38.52
CA GLY A 204 -29.68 20.00 -39.72
C GLY A 204 -30.02 18.50 -39.76
N VAL A 205 -29.99 17.76 -38.65
CA VAL A 205 -30.44 16.35 -38.65
C VAL A 205 -31.97 16.29 -38.62
N SER A 206 -32.60 16.12 -39.78
CA SER A 206 -34.01 15.76 -39.89
C SER A 206 -34.23 14.29 -39.52
N SER A 207 -35.26 14.03 -38.70
CA SER A 207 -35.59 12.68 -38.22
C SER A 207 -35.72 11.67 -39.36
N PRO A 208 -35.26 10.41 -39.20
CA PRO A 208 -35.37 9.41 -40.26
C PRO A 208 -36.82 9.18 -40.68
N GLN A 209 -37.11 9.24 -41.98
CA GLN A 209 -38.44 9.01 -42.55
C GLN A 209 -38.40 7.93 -43.64
N GLY A 210 -39.35 7.01 -43.59
CA GLY A 210 -39.50 5.89 -44.52
C GLY A 210 -39.61 4.53 -43.82
N THR A 211 -39.94 3.49 -44.57
CA THR A 211 -39.96 2.09 -44.12
C THR A 211 -39.31 1.19 -45.17
N CYS A 212 -38.49 0.23 -44.73
CA CYS A 212 -37.94 -0.78 -45.63
C CYS A 212 -38.99 -1.85 -45.95
N GLN A 213 -38.86 -2.46 -47.12
CA GLN A 213 -39.71 -3.60 -47.52
C GLN A 213 -39.51 -4.78 -46.56
N ALA A 214 -40.55 -5.60 -46.38
CA ALA A 214 -40.49 -6.75 -45.47
C ALA A 214 -39.38 -7.72 -45.92
N GLY A 215 -38.49 -8.08 -44.98
CA GLY A 215 -37.30 -8.90 -45.26
C GLY A 215 -36.05 -8.08 -45.61
N TRP A 216 -36.16 -6.75 -45.74
CA TRP A 216 -35.04 -5.83 -45.93
C TRP A 216 -34.76 -5.06 -44.64
N PHE A 217 -33.50 -4.78 -44.35
CA PHE A 217 -33.08 -4.00 -43.19
C PHE A 217 -32.50 -2.64 -43.61
N VAL A 218 -32.60 -1.66 -42.71
CA VAL A 218 -32.03 -0.32 -42.93
C VAL A 218 -30.51 -0.42 -42.83
N SER A 219 -29.79 -0.08 -43.90
CA SER A 219 -28.33 -0.06 -43.94
C SER A 219 -27.74 1.34 -43.80
N GLY A 220 -28.58 2.38 -43.76
CA GLY A 220 -28.15 3.76 -43.58
C GLY A 220 -29.30 4.77 -43.67
N ILE A 221 -29.01 6.03 -43.35
CA ILE A 221 -29.95 7.16 -43.46
C ILE A 221 -29.25 8.26 -44.26
N GLN A 222 -29.90 8.76 -45.31
CA GLN A 222 -29.37 9.85 -46.12
C GLN A 222 -29.46 11.18 -45.37
N ALA A 223 -28.67 12.17 -45.78
CA ALA A 223 -28.60 13.48 -45.12
C ALA A 223 -29.95 14.22 -45.05
N ASN A 224 -30.92 13.87 -45.90
CA ASN A 224 -32.29 14.40 -45.89
C ASN A 224 -33.27 13.60 -45.00
N GLY A 225 -32.79 12.59 -44.26
CA GLY A 225 -33.59 11.72 -43.40
C GLY A 225 -34.16 10.47 -44.08
N ALA A 226 -33.98 10.23 -45.39
CA ALA A 226 -34.52 9.04 -46.04
C ALA A 226 -33.76 7.75 -45.67
N LEU A 227 -34.47 6.64 -45.42
CA LEU A 227 -33.85 5.34 -45.12
C LEU A 227 -33.26 4.69 -46.38
N VAL A 228 -32.06 4.11 -46.26
CA VAL A 228 -31.42 3.24 -47.27
C VAL A 228 -31.61 1.79 -46.84
N CYS A 229 -32.22 0.95 -47.67
CA CYS A 229 -32.61 -0.41 -47.33
C CYS A 229 -31.83 -1.47 -48.15
N LYS A 230 -31.51 -2.61 -47.53
CA LYS A 230 -30.88 -3.78 -48.19
C LYS A 230 -31.61 -5.09 -47.87
N GLU A 231 -31.65 -6.01 -48.82
CA GLU A 231 -32.30 -7.31 -48.69
C GLU A 231 -31.60 -8.21 -47.68
N GLY A 232 -32.35 -8.77 -46.73
CA GLY A 232 -31.89 -9.81 -45.82
C GLY A 232 -32.04 -11.18 -46.47
N ALA A 233 -30.94 -11.95 -46.50
CA ALA A 233 -30.95 -13.30 -47.04
C ALA A 233 -31.98 -14.18 -46.29
N SER A 234 -32.93 -14.73 -47.04
CA SER A 234 -33.88 -15.71 -46.53
C SER A 234 -33.14 -17.00 -46.14
N ALA A 235 -33.25 -17.44 -44.88
CA ALA A 235 -33.77 -18.77 -44.55
C ALA A 235 -33.54 -19.18 -43.07
N ILE A 236 -34.44 -20.09 -42.67
CA ILE A 236 -34.34 -21.17 -41.67
C ILE A 236 -35.08 -20.95 -40.34
N SER A 237 -36.22 -21.65 -40.33
CA SER A 237 -37.05 -22.11 -39.24
C SER A 237 -36.31 -23.08 -38.29
N SER A 238 -36.58 -22.92 -37.00
CA SER A 238 -36.37 -23.83 -35.87
C SER A 238 -34.94 -24.06 -35.36
N VAL A 239 -34.70 -23.59 -34.12
CA VAL A 239 -33.79 -24.24 -33.17
C VAL A 239 -34.55 -24.39 -31.85
N ASN A 240 -34.82 -25.64 -31.49
CA ASN A 240 -35.23 -26.03 -30.15
C ASN A 240 -33.98 -26.15 -29.28
N GLY A 241 -33.99 -25.50 -28.11
CA GLY A 241 -33.03 -25.72 -27.04
C GLY A 241 -31.84 -24.75 -26.99
N LEU A 242 -32.06 -23.55 -26.42
CA LEU A 242 -31.16 -22.88 -25.47
C LEU A 242 -31.81 -21.57 -24.99
N LYS A 243 -32.10 -21.49 -23.69
CA LYS A 243 -32.45 -20.26 -22.96
C LYS A 243 -31.28 -19.91 -22.05
N GLY A 244 -30.83 -18.65 -22.11
CA GLY A 244 -30.14 -17.93 -21.03
C GLY A 244 -28.95 -18.62 -20.38
N GLY A 245 -27.75 -18.33 -20.86
CA GLY A 245 -26.50 -18.66 -20.18
C GLY A 245 -25.30 -18.26 -21.03
N THR A 246 -24.42 -17.45 -20.47
CA THR A 246 -23.08 -17.19 -21.00
C THR A 246 -22.27 -18.49 -20.92
N ILE A 247 -21.64 -18.91 -22.01
CA ILE A 247 -20.63 -19.96 -21.95
C ILE A 247 -19.33 -19.31 -21.45
N THR A 248 -18.98 -19.56 -20.21
CA THR A 248 -17.63 -19.30 -19.67
C THR A 248 -16.93 -20.65 -19.49
N GLY A 249 -16.09 -20.98 -20.47
CA GLY A 249 -15.31 -22.21 -20.57
C GLY A 249 -14.97 -22.48 -22.03
N ASP A 250 -13.85 -23.15 -22.30
CA ASP A 250 -13.53 -23.60 -23.65
C ASP A 250 -14.66 -24.51 -24.15
N VAL A 251 -15.29 -24.13 -25.25
CA VAL A 251 -16.12 -25.06 -26.02
C VAL A 251 -15.12 -25.92 -26.79
N ASP A 252 -14.90 -27.15 -26.35
CA ASP A 252 -14.23 -28.14 -27.18
C ASP A 252 -15.16 -28.51 -28.33
N VAL A 253 -14.87 -27.96 -29.51
CA VAL A 253 -15.63 -28.21 -30.72
C VAL A 253 -14.85 -29.16 -31.60
N THR A 254 -15.05 -30.45 -31.37
CA THR A 254 -14.70 -31.50 -32.33
C THR A 254 -15.67 -31.57 -33.54
N GLY A 255 -16.53 -30.56 -33.74
CA GLY A 255 -17.39 -30.44 -34.92
C GLY A 255 -17.82 -28.99 -35.16
N GLY A 256 -17.17 -28.32 -36.12
CA GLY A 256 -17.19 -26.87 -36.40
C GLY A 256 -18.41 -26.03 -36.00
N ILE A 257 -18.15 -24.83 -35.49
CA ILE A 257 -19.17 -23.77 -35.33
C ILE A 257 -19.37 -23.08 -36.68
N THR A 258 -20.56 -23.22 -37.26
CA THR A 258 -21.08 -22.27 -38.25
C THR A 258 -21.79 -21.15 -37.51
N SER A 259 -21.09 -20.03 -37.29
CA SER A 259 -21.74 -18.77 -36.92
C SER A 259 -21.55 -17.79 -38.05
N GLY A 260 -22.61 -17.56 -38.82
CA GLY A 260 -22.66 -16.49 -39.79
C GLY A 260 -22.70 -15.15 -39.05
N GLY A 261 -21.71 -14.30 -39.32
CA GLY A 261 -21.84 -12.85 -39.17
C GLY A 261 -21.23 -12.18 -37.94
N ALA A 262 -20.25 -12.75 -37.25
CA ALA A 262 -19.48 -11.99 -36.25
C ALA A 262 -18.41 -11.12 -36.94
N GLU A 263 -18.51 -9.80 -36.80
CA GLU A 263 -17.40 -8.89 -37.09
C GLU A 263 -16.30 -9.10 -36.04
N VAL A 264 -15.05 -9.31 -36.50
CA VAL A 264 -13.87 -9.38 -35.64
C VAL A 264 -13.14 -8.05 -35.74
N CYS A 265 -12.91 -7.40 -34.60
CA CYS A 265 -12.09 -6.19 -34.51
C CYS A 265 -10.66 -6.58 -34.13
N THR A 266 -9.68 -5.95 -34.78
CA THR A 266 -8.29 -6.00 -34.30
C THR A 266 -8.12 -5.08 -33.07
N ILE A 267 -7.04 -5.28 -32.30
CA ILE A 267 -6.66 -4.43 -31.15
C ILE A 267 -6.50 -2.94 -31.55
N ASP A 268 -6.31 -2.68 -32.84
CA ASP A 268 -6.05 -1.37 -33.42
C ASP A 268 -7.35 -0.62 -33.81
N GLY A 269 -8.52 -1.21 -33.55
CA GLY A 269 -9.83 -0.57 -33.72
C GLY A 269 -10.41 -0.60 -35.14
N ASN A 270 -9.90 -1.46 -36.02
CA ASN A 270 -10.46 -1.64 -37.36
C ASN A 270 -11.52 -2.76 -37.33
N CYS A 271 -12.77 -2.43 -37.64
CA CYS A 271 -13.89 -3.37 -37.66
C CYS A 271 -14.60 -3.27 -39.01
N GLY A 272 -14.97 -4.40 -39.62
CA GLY A 272 -15.75 -4.44 -40.86
C GLY A 272 -15.32 -5.44 -41.94
N GLU A 273 -14.32 -6.30 -41.69
CA GLU A 273 -13.95 -7.34 -42.66
C GLU A 273 -14.65 -8.67 -42.38
N THR A 274 -15.57 -9.06 -43.25
CA THR A 274 -16.17 -10.40 -43.23
C THR A 274 -15.15 -11.45 -43.63
N LEU A 275 -15.02 -12.51 -42.81
CA LEU A 275 -14.23 -13.70 -43.09
C LEU A 275 -14.79 -14.41 -44.34
N GLY A 276 -14.39 -13.98 -45.53
CA GLY A 276 -14.84 -14.53 -46.80
C GLY A 276 -14.30 -15.95 -46.99
N GLN A 277 -15.15 -16.95 -46.73
CA GLN A 277 -15.02 -18.35 -47.17
C GLN A 277 -13.73 -19.11 -46.79
N LEU A 278 -12.96 -18.64 -45.81
CA LEU A 278 -11.74 -19.34 -45.39
C LEU A 278 -12.08 -20.52 -44.46
N LEU A 279 -12.19 -21.72 -45.03
CA LEU A 279 -12.40 -22.98 -44.31
C LEU A 279 -11.06 -23.68 -44.07
N CYS A 280 -10.57 -23.62 -42.83
CA CYS A 280 -9.34 -24.30 -42.44
C CYS A 280 -9.55 -25.79 -42.19
N LYS A 281 -8.57 -26.61 -42.60
CA LYS A 281 -8.60 -28.05 -42.36
C LYS A 281 -8.42 -28.33 -40.86
N ALA A 282 -8.73 -29.56 -40.43
CA ALA A 282 -8.41 -30.01 -39.08
C ALA A 282 -6.91 -29.75 -38.77
N ASN A 283 -6.62 -29.24 -37.56
CA ASN A 283 -5.31 -28.79 -37.09
C ASN A 283 -4.75 -27.49 -37.73
N GLN A 284 -5.61 -26.67 -38.33
CA GLN A 284 -5.24 -25.35 -38.84
C GLN A 284 -6.12 -24.24 -38.22
N VAL A 285 -5.52 -23.07 -37.99
CA VAL A 285 -6.18 -21.85 -37.50
C VAL A 285 -6.07 -20.74 -38.55
N ALA A 286 -7.09 -19.87 -38.61
CA ALA A 286 -7.06 -18.69 -39.47
C ALA A 286 -6.08 -17.65 -38.89
N MET A 287 -5.11 -17.21 -39.70
CA MET A 287 -4.12 -16.20 -39.35
C MET A 287 -4.12 -15.06 -40.38
N TRP A 288 -3.98 -13.83 -39.92
CA TRP A 288 -3.79 -12.66 -40.79
C TRP A 288 -2.31 -12.52 -41.17
N ASN A 289 -2.01 -12.51 -42.47
CA ASN A 289 -0.61 -12.42 -42.96
C ASN A 289 -0.17 -10.99 -43.32
N GLY A 290 -0.95 -9.97 -42.96
CA GLY A 290 -0.73 -8.57 -43.34
C GLY A 290 -1.45 -8.11 -44.62
N THR A 291 -2.04 -9.03 -45.40
CA THR A 291 -2.81 -8.69 -46.62
C THR A 291 -4.07 -9.54 -46.83
N SER A 292 -4.17 -10.73 -46.22
CA SER A 292 -5.33 -11.62 -46.30
C SER A 292 -5.35 -12.62 -45.13
N TRP A 293 -6.54 -13.14 -44.79
CA TRP A 293 -6.68 -14.27 -43.88
C TRP A 293 -6.28 -15.59 -44.58
N ILE A 294 -5.40 -16.38 -43.95
CA ILE A 294 -4.91 -17.68 -44.44
C ILE A 294 -5.08 -18.78 -43.40
N CYS A 295 -5.19 -20.04 -43.82
CA CYS A 295 -5.17 -21.19 -42.91
C CYS A 295 -3.75 -21.67 -42.67
N SER A 296 -3.28 -21.56 -41.43
CA SER A 296 -1.99 -22.09 -41.01
C SER A 296 -2.20 -23.28 -40.09
N SER A 297 -1.43 -24.36 -40.27
CA SER A 297 -1.31 -25.38 -39.22
C SER A 297 -1.02 -24.71 -37.88
N PHE A 298 -1.62 -25.19 -36.79
CA PHE A 298 -1.23 -24.78 -35.45
C PHE A 298 0.19 -25.28 -35.22
N VAL A 299 1.16 -24.54 -35.74
CA VAL A 299 2.56 -24.82 -35.50
C VAL A 299 2.87 -24.14 -34.18
N LYS A 300 3.06 -25.01 -33.20
CA LYS A 300 3.96 -24.87 -32.08
C LYS A 300 5.30 -24.28 -32.57
N ASP A 301 5.34 -22.98 -32.87
CA ASP A 301 6.53 -22.24 -33.31
C ASP A 301 7.04 -21.33 -32.17
N VAL A 302 7.13 -21.91 -30.97
CA VAL A 302 8.34 -21.69 -30.19
C VAL A 302 9.30 -22.76 -30.69
N PRO A 303 10.42 -22.43 -31.34
CA PRO A 303 11.42 -23.43 -31.68
C PRO A 303 12.02 -23.95 -30.36
N ALA A 304 11.41 -24.98 -29.79
CA ALA A 304 11.78 -25.60 -28.51
C ALA A 304 13.08 -26.42 -28.59
N GLN A 305 14.00 -25.99 -29.46
CA GLN A 305 15.33 -26.59 -29.61
C GLN A 305 16.37 -25.57 -30.10
N ALA A 306 15.96 -24.47 -30.74
CA ALA A 306 16.89 -23.42 -31.20
C ALA A 306 17.13 -22.31 -30.16
N CYS A 307 16.27 -22.20 -29.13
CA CYS A 307 16.39 -21.21 -28.06
C CYS A 307 16.95 -21.74 -26.73
N ASP A 308 17.28 -23.03 -26.66
CA ASP A 308 17.90 -23.65 -25.47
C ASP A 308 19.41 -23.36 -25.34
N GLY A 309 19.87 -22.21 -25.84
CA GLY A 309 21.28 -21.81 -25.86
C GLY A 309 21.57 -20.64 -24.92
N VAL A 310 22.82 -20.56 -24.44
CA VAL A 310 23.28 -19.41 -23.64
C VAL A 310 23.00 -18.11 -24.40
N ASN A 311 22.39 -17.14 -23.74
CA ASN A 311 22.01 -15.82 -24.29
C ASN A 311 20.89 -15.83 -25.35
N ASN A 312 20.06 -16.87 -25.43
CA ASN A 312 18.95 -16.89 -26.37
C ASN A 312 17.64 -16.41 -25.73
N VAL A 313 16.98 -15.41 -26.34
CA VAL A 313 15.68 -14.90 -25.91
C VAL A 313 14.65 -15.04 -27.03
N LEU A 314 13.42 -15.38 -26.66
CA LEU A 314 12.31 -15.43 -27.60
C LEU A 314 11.81 -13.99 -27.85
N ALA A 315 12.06 -13.46 -29.04
CA ALA A 315 11.67 -12.11 -29.43
C ALA A 315 10.55 -12.13 -30.47
N TRP A 316 9.45 -11.44 -30.16
CA TRP A 316 8.37 -11.18 -31.11
C TRP A 316 8.79 -10.06 -32.07
N ASP A 317 8.76 -10.33 -33.39
CA ASP A 317 9.17 -9.36 -34.43
C ASP A 317 8.00 -8.59 -35.07
N GLY A 318 6.78 -8.77 -34.54
CA GLY A 318 5.55 -8.24 -35.12
C GLY A 318 4.80 -9.24 -36.02
N SER A 319 5.39 -10.41 -36.33
CA SER A 319 4.76 -11.44 -37.17
C SER A 319 5.03 -12.88 -36.70
N LYS A 320 6.17 -13.14 -36.06
CA LYS A 320 6.55 -14.45 -35.52
C LYS A 320 7.45 -14.30 -34.28
N PHE A 321 7.48 -15.34 -33.46
CA PHE A 321 8.51 -15.49 -32.44
C PHE A 321 9.80 -15.97 -33.10
N SER A 322 10.89 -15.26 -32.84
CA SER A 322 12.22 -15.62 -33.32
C SER A 322 13.18 -15.74 -32.15
N CYS A 323 14.05 -16.73 -32.18
CA CYS A 323 15.11 -16.82 -31.19
C CYS A 323 16.20 -15.80 -31.51
N LYS A 324 16.44 -14.84 -30.61
CA LYS A 324 17.53 -13.88 -30.72
C LYS A 324 18.62 -14.21 -29.72
N THR A 325 19.83 -14.41 -30.21
CA THR A 325 21.02 -14.42 -29.36
C THR A 325 21.33 -12.99 -28.94
N LEU A 326 21.22 -12.70 -27.64
CA LEU A 326 21.59 -11.43 -27.03
C LEU A 326 23.09 -11.22 -27.22
N THR A 327 23.48 -10.01 -27.64
CA THR A 327 24.88 -9.58 -27.77
C THR A 327 25.53 -9.27 -26.41
N GLY A 328 24.89 -9.68 -25.31
CA GLY A 328 25.36 -9.58 -23.93
C GLY A 328 24.66 -10.62 -23.05
N THR A 329 25.24 -10.93 -21.89
CA THR A 329 24.65 -11.88 -20.93
C THR A 329 23.47 -11.25 -20.21
N GLY A 330 22.27 -11.81 -20.36
CA GLY A 330 21.08 -11.42 -19.60
C GLY A 330 21.23 -11.72 -18.09
N PRO A 331 20.32 -11.23 -17.22
CA PRO A 331 20.45 -11.40 -15.77
C PRO A 331 20.47 -12.86 -15.30
N SER A 332 19.92 -13.81 -16.08
CA SER A 332 20.05 -15.23 -15.77
C SER A 332 21.38 -15.84 -16.19
N GLY A 333 22.20 -15.11 -16.95
CA GLY A 333 23.41 -15.68 -17.56
C GLY A 333 23.09 -16.78 -18.59
N GLY A 334 21.86 -16.83 -19.11
CA GLY A 334 21.36 -17.93 -19.94
C GLY A 334 20.86 -19.15 -19.15
N ALA A 335 20.71 -19.05 -17.83
CA ALA A 335 20.26 -20.14 -16.97
C ALA A 335 18.73 -20.29 -16.89
N ALA A 336 17.97 -19.34 -17.44
CA ALA A 336 16.50 -19.39 -17.49
C ALA A 336 15.98 -20.61 -18.27
N GLN A 337 14.94 -21.25 -17.74
CA GLN A 337 14.27 -22.38 -18.39
C GLN A 337 13.44 -21.88 -19.57
N GLY A 338 13.83 -22.29 -20.77
CA GLY A 338 13.21 -21.88 -22.03
C GLY A 338 13.68 -20.52 -22.50
N PHE A 339 13.21 -19.45 -21.87
CA PHE A 339 13.55 -18.08 -22.24
C PHE A 339 13.50 -17.16 -21.01
N GLU A 340 14.20 -16.04 -21.05
CA GLU A 340 14.13 -15.02 -20.02
C GLU A 340 12.87 -14.16 -20.18
N LEU A 341 12.11 -13.98 -19.10
CA LEU A 341 11.01 -13.01 -19.04
C LEU A 341 11.35 -11.90 -18.04
N LEU A 342 11.33 -10.65 -18.49
CA LEU A 342 11.50 -9.50 -17.60
C LEU A 342 10.13 -9.00 -17.13
N ASP A 343 9.91 -9.00 -15.81
CA ASP A 343 8.73 -8.38 -15.23
C ASP A 343 8.88 -6.85 -15.15
N SER A 344 7.76 -6.16 -14.95
CA SER A 344 7.77 -4.69 -14.87
C SER A 344 8.45 -4.14 -13.61
N TRP A 345 8.76 -4.99 -12.62
CA TRP A 345 9.52 -4.65 -11.42
C TRP A 345 11.03 -4.95 -11.59
N GLY A 346 11.47 -5.31 -12.80
CA GLY A 346 12.88 -5.50 -13.12
C GLY A 346 13.46 -6.86 -12.68
N TYR A 347 12.62 -7.83 -12.35
CA TYR A 347 13.05 -9.21 -12.12
C TYR A 347 12.97 -10.04 -13.39
N THR A 348 13.96 -10.90 -13.59
CA THR A 348 14.00 -11.86 -14.69
C THR A 348 13.53 -13.22 -14.22
N TRP A 349 12.70 -13.88 -15.00
CA TRP A 349 12.02 -15.12 -14.64
C TRP A 349 12.33 -16.23 -15.65
N ASP A 350 12.24 -17.47 -15.18
CA ASP A 350 12.04 -18.62 -16.06
C ASP A 350 10.79 -18.42 -16.93
N GLY A 351 10.96 -18.44 -18.25
CA GLY A 351 9.87 -18.39 -19.22
C GLY A 351 8.97 -19.63 -19.19
N MET A 352 9.56 -20.79 -18.92
CA MET A 352 8.82 -22.06 -18.74
C MET A 352 8.96 -22.61 -17.33
N MET A 353 7.92 -23.31 -16.88
CA MET A 353 7.93 -23.94 -15.56
C MET A 353 8.90 -25.13 -15.55
N ARG A 354 9.66 -25.27 -14.46
CA ARG A 354 10.58 -26.40 -14.27
C ARG A 354 9.85 -27.62 -13.73
N PRO A 355 10.36 -28.85 -14.00
CA PRO A 355 9.76 -30.08 -13.50
C PRO A 355 9.63 -30.12 -11.98
N ALA A 356 8.63 -30.85 -11.50
CA ALA A 356 8.33 -30.94 -10.09
C ALA A 356 9.48 -31.55 -9.26
N MET A 357 9.81 -30.90 -8.14
CA MET A 357 10.85 -31.30 -7.20
C MET A 357 10.40 -31.06 -5.76
N THR A 358 11.05 -31.71 -4.80
CA THR A 358 10.91 -31.35 -3.38
C THR A 358 11.36 -29.91 -3.16
N TYR A 359 10.92 -29.26 -2.09
CA TYR A 359 11.32 -27.87 -1.83
C TYR A 359 12.85 -27.71 -1.78
N ALA A 360 13.53 -28.59 -1.03
CA ALA A 360 14.98 -28.52 -0.86
C ALA A 360 15.73 -28.66 -2.20
N ASP A 361 15.26 -29.56 -3.07
CA ASP A 361 15.86 -29.77 -4.39
C ASP A 361 15.58 -28.58 -5.33
N ALA A 362 14.36 -28.02 -5.31
CA ALA A 362 13.98 -26.85 -6.10
C ALA A 362 14.78 -25.60 -5.69
N GLU A 363 14.92 -25.36 -4.37
CA GLU A 363 15.71 -24.26 -3.83
C GLU A 363 17.19 -24.41 -4.19
N ALA A 364 17.76 -25.60 -3.99
CA ALA A 364 19.13 -25.90 -4.38
C ALA A 364 19.34 -25.70 -5.88
N LYS A 365 18.36 -26.09 -6.70
CA LYS A 365 18.44 -25.93 -8.15
C LYS A 365 18.44 -24.47 -8.58
N CYS A 366 17.54 -23.63 -8.05
CA CYS A 366 17.57 -22.21 -8.38
C CYS A 366 18.88 -21.56 -7.90
N LYS A 367 19.40 -21.94 -6.73
CA LYS A 367 20.67 -21.43 -6.22
C LYS A 367 21.87 -21.81 -7.09
N GLU A 368 21.92 -23.04 -7.58
CA GLU A 368 22.95 -23.50 -8.54
C GLU A 368 22.98 -22.62 -9.80
N LEU A 369 21.80 -22.14 -10.23
CA LEU A 369 21.61 -21.30 -11.42
C LEU A 369 21.83 -19.79 -11.14
N GLY A 370 22.27 -19.41 -9.94
CA GLY A 370 22.43 -18.01 -9.55
C GLY A 370 21.10 -17.26 -9.33
N ALA A 371 20.01 -18.00 -9.13
CA ALA A 371 18.67 -17.48 -8.85
C ALA A 371 18.17 -17.92 -7.46
N ARG A 372 16.91 -17.62 -7.19
CA ARG A 372 16.14 -18.11 -6.04
C ARG A 372 14.73 -18.50 -6.47
N LEU A 373 14.00 -19.15 -5.57
CA LEU A 373 12.55 -19.26 -5.69
C LEU A 373 11.88 -17.87 -5.49
N PRO A 374 10.75 -17.60 -6.14
CA PRO A 374 10.00 -16.35 -6.01
C PRO A 374 9.25 -16.26 -4.68
N THR A 375 8.86 -15.08 -4.23
CA THR A 375 7.91 -14.96 -3.11
C THR A 375 6.45 -15.15 -3.57
N ALA A 376 5.53 -15.38 -2.63
CA ALA A 376 4.10 -15.40 -2.92
C ALA A 376 3.62 -14.04 -3.46
N THR A 377 4.12 -12.92 -2.95
CA THR A 377 3.87 -11.57 -3.51
C THR A 377 4.36 -11.44 -4.95
N GLU A 378 5.54 -12.00 -5.26
CA GLU A 378 6.10 -11.95 -6.62
C GLU A 378 5.29 -12.80 -7.60
N LEU A 379 4.86 -13.99 -7.20
CA LEU A 379 3.97 -14.82 -8.02
C LEU A 379 2.58 -14.19 -8.19
N TYR A 380 2.04 -13.58 -7.14
CA TYR A 380 0.75 -12.90 -7.17
C TYR A 380 0.73 -11.81 -8.24
N ARG A 381 1.71 -10.88 -8.23
CA ARG A 381 1.73 -9.75 -9.17
C ARG A 381 1.99 -10.16 -10.63
N VAL A 382 2.61 -11.31 -10.87
CA VAL A 382 2.87 -11.84 -12.23
C VAL A 382 1.81 -12.84 -12.72
N SER A 383 0.80 -13.11 -11.89
CA SER A 383 -0.29 -14.02 -12.23
C SER A 383 -1.15 -13.51 -13.40
N GLN A 384 -1.95 -14.41 -13.98
CA GLN A 384 -2.84 -14.11 -15.10
C GLN A 384 -3.97 -13.15 -14.74
N ASN A 385 -4.40 -13.07 -13.48
CA ASN A 385 -5.38 -12.06 -13.05
C ASN A 385 -4.77 -10.66 -12.88
N GLU A 386 -3.46 -10.57 -12.64
CA GLU A 386 -2.79 -9.29 -12.37
C GLU A 386 -2.14 -8.71 -13.64
N THR A 387 -1.00 -9.28 -14.09
CA THR A 387 -0.23 -8.71 -15.21
C THR A 387 -0.13 -9.61 -16.44
N LYS A 388 -0.53 -10.88 -16.34
CA LYS A 388 -0.51 -11.84 -17.47
C LYS A 388 0.88 -12.04 -18.08
N LEU A 389 1.94 -11.89 -17.28
CA LEU A 389 3.33 -11.94 -17.75
C LEU A 389 3.63 -13.22 -18.55
N PHE A 390 3.08 -14.35 -18.13
CA PHE A 390 3.38 -15.65 -18.72
C PHE A 390 2.32 -16.16 -19.72
N GLY A 391 1.34 -15.33 -20.10
CA GLY A 391 0.24 -15.75 -20.95
C GLY A 391 -0.80 -16.64 -20.21
N PRO A 392 -1.63 -17.41 -20.96
CA PRO A 392 -2.63 -18.29 -20.38
C PRO A 392 -1.99 -19.38 -19.50
N MET A 393 -2.54 -19.58 -18.31
CA MET A 393 -2.05 -20.52 -17.30
C MET A 393 -3.12 -21.54 -16.95
N ALA A 394 -2.72 -22.79 -16.71
CA ALA A 394 -3.64 -23.81 -16.24
C ALA A 394 -3.97 -23.58 -14.76
N THR A 395 -5.17 -23.99 -14.33
CA THR A 395 -5.59 -23.92 -12.93
C THR A 395 -4.70 -24.74 -11.98
N GLY A 396 -3.95 -25.72 -12.50
CA GLY A 396 -3.01 -26.54 -11.74
C GLY A 396 -1.57 -26.00 -11.66
N ASP A 397 -1.28 -24.86 -12.30
CA ASP A 397 0.07 -24.28 -12.30
C ASP A 397 0.30 -23.54 -10.98
N CYS A 398 0.81 -24.25 -9.97
CA CYS A 398 1.03 -23.74 -8.61
C CYS A 398 2.50 -23.96 -8.16
N PRO A 399 3.46 -23.17 -8.69
CA PRO A 399 4.87 -23.35 -8.37
C PRO A 399 5.25 -23.01 -6.93
N TRP A 400 6.35 -23.63 -6.47
CA TRP A 400 6.99 -23.31 -5.19
C TRP A 400 7.32 -21.81 -5.04
N THR A 401 7.13 -21.31 -3.83
CA THR A 401 7.67 -20.00 -3.39
C THR A 401 8.80 -20.20 -2.38
N ALA A 402 9.64 -19.19 -2.18
CA ALA A 402 10.64 -19.13 -1.12
C ALA A 402 10.03 -18.88 0.27
N VAL A 403 8.71 -18.64 0.36
CA VAL A 403 8.09 -18.20 1.60
C VAL A 403 7.60 -19.38 2.39
N ARG A 404 8.08 -19.44 3.62
CA ARG A 404 7.75 -20.51 4.53
C ARG A 404 6.37 -20.31 5.14
N TYR A 405 5.64 -21.41 5.25
CA TYR A 405 4.33 -21.47 5.88
C TYR A 405 4.41 -22.16 7.25
N SER A 406 5.18 -23.24 7.35
CA SER A 406 5.31 -24.06 8.55
C SER A 406 6.73 -24.61 8.72
N SER A 407 6.98 -25.37 9.78
CA SER A 407 8.22 -26.08 10.05
C SER A 407 8.64 -27.03 8.93
N THR A 408 7.67 -27.54 8.18
CA THR A 408 7.81 -28.58 7.16
C THR A 408 7.09 -28.23 5.85
N GLY A 409 6.73 -26.97 5.63
CA GLY A 409 5.97 -26.55 4.45
C GLY A 409 6.20 -25.11 4.02
N HIS A 410 6.02 -24.87 2.72
CA HIS A 410 6.14 -23.55 2.08
C HIS A 410 4.85 -23.19 1.34
N ALA A 411 4.66 -21.89 1.14
CA ALA A 411 3.61 -21.36 0.29
C ALA A 411 3.90 -21.68 -1.19
N MET A 412 2.84 -21.79 -1.97
CA MET A 412 2.86 -21.99 -3.42
C MET A 412 1.92 -20.97 -4.05
N GLY A 413 2.26 -20.43 -5.22
CA GLY A 413 1.43 -19.40 -5.87
C GLY A 413 0.77 -19.91 -7.12
N ARG A 414 -0.57 -19.89 -7.17
CA ARG A 414 -1.32 -20.32 -8.36
C ARG A 414 -1.25 -19.26 -9.45
N MET A 415 -0.69 -19.63 -10.60
CA MET A 415 -0.37 -18.69 -11.68
C MET A 415 -1.60 -18.14 -12.41
N ASN A 416 -2.72 -18.87 -12.41
CA ASN A 416 -3.94 -18.44 -13.09
C ASN A 416 -4.63 -17.25 -12.39
N ASP A 417 -4.74 -17.29 -11.06
CA ASP A 417 -5.51 -16.29 -10.31
C ASP A 417 -4.76 -15.60 -9.18
N GLY A 418 -3.52 -15.99 -8.92
CA GLY A 418 -2.67 -15.43 -7.88
C GLY A 418 -2.99 -15.93 -6.47
N ASN A 419 -3.93 -16.86 -6.30
CA ASN A 419 -4.22 -17.42 -4.98
C ASN A 419 -3.05 -18.23 -4.44
N ILE A 420 -2.90 -18.22 -3.12
CA ILE A 420 -1.80 -18.90 -2.44
C ILE A 420 -2.29 -20.24 -1.89
N GLU A 421 -1.50 -21.28 -2.11
CA GLU A 421 -1.70 -22.63 -1.58
C GLU A 421 -0.51 -23.02 -0.69
N TYR A 422 -0.60 -24.16 0.00
CA TYR A 422 0.42 -24.60 0.94
C TYR A 422 0.83 -26.04 0.65
N GLY A 423 2.13 -26.28 0.48
CA GLY A 423 2.70 -27.59 0.17
C GLY A 423 3.67 -28.04 1.25
N GLY A 424 3.68 -29.34 1.56
CA GLY A 424 4.69 -29.92 2.43
C GLY A 424 6.03 -30.13 1.71
N ASP A 425 7.14 -29.88 2.39
CA ASP A 425 8.50 -29.84 1.81
C ASP A 425 8.95 -31.15 1.15
N THR A 426 8.37 -32.28 1.58
CA THR A 426 8.64 -33.62 1.03
C THR A 426 7.83 -33.94 -0.22
N SER A 427 6.83 -33.12 -0.54
CA SER A 427 6.03 -33.27 -1.75
C SER A 427 6.72 -32.60 -2.94
N SER A 428 6.47 -33.11 -4.15
CA SER A 428 7.05 -32.55 -5.37
C SER A 428 6.08 -31.61 -6.07
N TYR A 429 6.48 -30.36 -6.22
CA TYR A 429 5.75 -29.37 -7.00
C TYR A 429 6.67 -28.73 -8.02
N ASN A 430 6.06 -28.27 -9.11
CA ASN A 430 6.76 -27.50 -10.12
C ASN A 430 7.32 -26.20 -9.52
N PHE A 431 8.26 -25.56 -10.22
CA PHE A 431 8.84 -24.30 -9.73
C PHE A 431 9.32 -23.42 -10.87
N ARG A 432 9.57 -22.15 -10.55
CA ARG A 432 10.25 -21.19 -11.42
C ARG A 432 11.33 -20.52 -10.60
N CYS A 433 12.46 -20.27 -11.24
CA CYS A 433 13.54 -19.48 -10.69
C CYS A 433 13.38 -18.02 -11.12
N VAL A 434 13.74 -17.12 -10.22
CA VAL A 434 13.75 -15.67 -10.45
C VAL A 434 15.14 -15.13 -10.17
N TRP A 435 15.65 -14.33 -11.12
CA TRP A 435 16.89 -13.58 -11.08
C TRP A 435 16.58 -12.11 -10.87
N GLY A 436 17.32 -11.48 -9.98
CA GLY A 436 17.15 -10.06 -9.68
C GLY A 436 18.03 -9.70 -8.51
N ASN A 437 18.60 -8.50 -8.54
CA ASN A 437 19.59 -8.11 -7.55
C ASN A 437 18.89 -7.47 -6.35
N ASN A 438 18.51 -8.30 -5.38
CA ASN A 438 18.05 -7.82 -4.07
C ASN A 438 19.28 -7.46 -3.21
N THR A 439 20.02 -6.41 -3.61
CA THR A 439 21.23 -5.95 -2.91
C THR A 439 20.92 -5.07 -1.71
N LYS A 440 19.72 -4.47 -1.69
CA LYS A 440 19.29 -3.60 -0.62
C LYS A 440 18.88 -4.48 0.57
N LYS A 441 19.40 -4.17 1.74
CA LYS A 441 18.98 -4.81 2.99
C LYS A 441 17.91 -4.00 3.72
N TYR A 442 17.21 -3.11 3.04
CA TYR A 442 16.24 -2.18 3.63
C TYR A 442 15.00 -2.10 2.74
N PHE A 443 13.88 -1.66 3.32
CA PHE A 443 12.56 -1.73 2.73
C PHE A 443 12.29 -0.50 1.85
N THR A 444 12.63 -0.56 0.57
CA THR A 444 12.35 0.54 -0.38
C THR A 444 12.17 0.05 -1.82
N GLY A 445 11.63 0.91 -2.70
CA GLY A 445 11.45 0.62 -4.12
C GLY A 445 10.66 -0.67 -4.33
N ASN A 446 11.23 -1.60 -5.10
CA ASN A 446 10.57 -2.88 -5.43
C ASN A 446 10.36 -3.83 -4.24
N HIS A 447 10.86 -3.51 -3.05
CA HIS A 447 10.52 -4.25 -1.83
C HIS A 447 9.13 -3.90 -1.33
N CYS A 448 8.69 -2.66 -1.62
CA CYS A 448 7.34 -2.24 -1.33
C CYS A 448 6.39 -2.76 -2.40
N TYR A 449 5.18 -3.08 -1.97
CA TYR A 449 4.15 -3.60 -2.83
C TYR A 449 3.35 -2.46 -3.44
N GLY A 450 3.29 -2.46 -4.77
CA GLY A 450 2.56 -1.50 -5.60
C GLY A 450 2.87 -1.67 -7.08
N PRO A 451 2.21 -0.89 -7.96
CA PRO A 451 2.51 -0.86 -9.40
C PRO A 451 4.00 -0.58 -9.67
N PRO A 452 4.50 -0.98 -10.85
CA PRO A 452 5.87 -0.71 -11.25
C PRO A 452 6.26 0.77 -11.09
N GLY A 453 7.33 1.01 -10.33
CA GLY A 453 7.85 2.37 -10.07
C GLY A 453 7.11 3.16 -8.98
N ASP A 454 6.06 2.62 -8.36
CA ASP A 454 5.45 3.25 -7.17
C ASP A 454 6.39 3.07 -5.96
N GLU A 455 6.58 4.13 -5.19
CA GLU A 455 7.39 4.08 -3.98
C GLU A 455 6.53 3.72 -2.76
N CYS A 456 7.21 3.26 -1.71
CA CYS A 456 6.60 3.02 -0.41
C CYS A 456 5.95 4.30 0.12
N TRP A 457 4.92 4.16 0.95
CA TRP A 457 4.37 5.29 1.67
C TRP A 457 5.34 5.77 2.75
N PRO A 458 5.79 7.04 2.73
CA PRO A 458 6.65 7.58 3.77
C PRO A 458 5.84 7.85 5.04
N MET A 459 6.36 7.40 6.17
CA MET A 459 5.79 7.72 7.49
C MET A 459 6.62 8.85 8.10
N ALA A 460 5.98 9.90 8.62
CA ALA A 460 6.64 11.03 9.28
C ALA A 460 7.14 10.68 10.70
N LEU A 461 7.89 9.58 10.79
CA LEU A 461 8.46 9.03 12.01
C LEU A 461 9.98 9.05 11.91
N MET A 462 10.64 9.43 13.00
CA MET A 462 12.11 9.41 13.11
C MET A 462 12.82 10.02 11.88
N GLY A 463 12.35 11.19 11.42
CA GLY A 463 12.94 11.89 10.27
C GLY A 463 12.65 11.22 8.91
N ASN A 464 11.47 10.60 8.74
CA ASN A 464 11.04 9.91 7.52
C ASN A 464 11.82 8.62 7.20
N LYS A 465 12.37 7.96 8.22
CA LYS A 465 13.13 6.71 8.05
C LYS A 465 12.24 5.47 7.93
N TYR A 466 10.97 5.56 8.33
CA TYR A 466 10.01 4.48 8.17
C TYR A 466 9.18 4.63 6.90
N VAL A 467 8.93 3.50 6.24
CA VAL A 467 8.04 3.41 5.09
C VAL A 467 7.17 2.16 5.18
N MET A 468 6.00 2.21 4.53
CA MET A 468 5.00 1.16 4.53
C MET A 468 4.55 0.81 3.12
N ASP A 469 4.09 -0.43 2.91
CA ASP A 469 3.36 -0.81 1.71
C ASP A 469 2.14 0.11 1.49
N LYS A 470 2.00 0.59 0.25
CA LYS A 470 0.88 1.43 -0.16
C LYS A 470 -0.32 0.62 -0.65
N TYR A 471 -0.10 -0.64 -1.02
CA TYR A 471 -1.13 -1.56 -1.51
C TYR A 471 -1.13 -2.85 -0.68
N ASP A 472 -2.25 -3.55 -0.71
CA ASP A 472 -2.43 -4.78 0.04
C ASP A 472 -1.81 -5.96 -0.72
N ARG A 473 -0.91 -6.69 -0.07
CA ARG A 473 -0.31 -7.95 -0.57
C ARG A 473 -1.34 -9.08 -0.67
N PRO A 474 -1.07 -10.23 -1.33
CA PRO A 474 -2.05 -11.31 -1.51
C PRO A 474 -2.68 -11.83 -0.21
N TRP A 475 -3.79 -12.56 -0.35
CA TRP A 475 -4.41 -13.29 0.75
C TRP A 475 -3.51 -14.44 1.19
N VAL A 476 -3.05 -14.40 2.43
CA VAL A 476 -2.18 -15.43 3.01
C VAL A 476 -2.48 -15.62 4.49
N ARG A 477 -2.04 -16.75 5.05
CA ARG A 477 -2.01 -16.95 6.51
C ARG A 477 -0.97 -16.04 7.18
N TYR A 478 -1.17 -15.81 8.48
CA TYR A 478 -0.29 -14.97 9.30
C TYR A 478 1.20 -15.33 9.17
N SER A 479 1.53 -16.63 9.22
CA SER A 479 2.92 -17.09 9.16
C SER A 479 3.61 -16.72 7.85
N VAL A 480 2.88 -16.79 6.76
CA VAL A 480 3.33 -16.41 5.42
C VAL A 480 3.41 -14.89 5.27
N ALA A 481 2.46 -14.14 5.84
CA ALA A 481 2.51 -12.67 5.85
C ALA A 481 3.78 -12.16 6.57
N SER A 482 4.07 -12.70 7.75
CA SER A 482 5.29 -12.37 8.49
C SER A 482 6.56 -12.78 7.75
N ALA A 483 6.58 -13.98 7.15
CA ALA A 483 7.73 -14.48 6.39
C ALA A 483 7.99 -13.65 5.12
N GLU A 484 6.92 -13.21 4.44
CA GLU A 484 6.98 -12.29 3.31
C GLU A 484 7.60 -10.96 3.71
N CYS A 485 7.11 -10.32 4.77
CA CYS A 485 7.68 -9.04 5.20
C CYS A 485 9.15 -9.20 5.58
N ASN A 486 9.50 -10.27 6.30
CA ASN A 486 10.87 -10.56 6.69
C ASN A 486 11.80 -10.77 5.47
N PHE A 487 11.30 -11.42 4.41
CA PHE A 487 12.04 -11.57 3.16
C PHE A 487 12.42 -10.21 2.53
N TYR A 488 11.56 -9.19 2.69
CA TYR A 488 11.78 -7.84 2.17
C TYR A 488 12.50 -6.90 3.15
N TYR A 489 13.15 -7.43 4.20
CA TYR A 489 13.83 -6.62 5.23
C TYR A 489 12.86 -5.65 5.94
N SER A 490 11.68 -6.18 6.27
CA SER A 490 10.56 -5.43 6.85
C SER A 490 9.75 -6.31 7.81
N HIS A 491 8.82 -5.69 8.51
CA HIS A 491 7.98 -6.31 9.52
C HIS A 491 6.54 -6.33 9.06
N LEU A 492 5.76 -7.32 9.51
CA LEU A 492 4.31 -7.22 9.40
C LEU A 492 3.86 -6.01 10.22
N THR A 493 3.02 -5.16 9.64
CA THR A 493 2.61 -3.93 10.34
C THR A 493 1.88 -4.26 11.64
N ASP A 494 2.22 -3.57 12.71
CA ASP A 494 1.44 -3.57 13.94
C ASP A 494 0.21 -2.65 13.82
N PRO A 495 -0.81 -2.82 14.68
CA PRO A 495 -2.00 -1.97 14.68
C PRO A 495 -1.70 -0.48 14.81
N MET A 496 -0.74 -0.08 15.65
CA MET A 496 -0.43 1.33 15.87
C MET A 496 0.13 1.96 14.60
N ARG A 497 1.17 1.40 13.99
CA ARG A 497 1.77 1.93 12.75
C ARG A 497 0.76 1.97 11.60
N LEU A 498 -0.10 0.96 11.50
CA LEU A 498 -1.16 0.94 10.48
C LEU A 498 -2.19 2.06 10.72
N ALA A 499 -2.66 2.25 11.95
CA ALA A 499 -3.58 3.34 12.28
C ALA A 499 -2.95 4.72 12.03
N GLN A 500 -1.66 4.90 12.33
CA GLN A 500 -0.93 6.13 12.00
C GLN A 500 -0.93 6.38 10.49
N ALA A 501 -0.59 5.38 9.68
CA ALA A 501 -0.58 5.51 8.23
C ALA A 501 -1.97 5.86 7.68
N ILE A 502 -3.03 5.19 8.16
CA ILE A 502 -4.43 5.46 7.77
C ILE A 502 -4.81 6.90 8.10
N ARG A 503 -4.54 7.36 9.32
CA ARG A 503 -4.87 8.72 9.77
C ARG A 503 -3.96 9.81 9.18
N ALA A 504 -2.77 9.44 8.71
CA ALA A 504 -1.90 10.27 7.89
C ALA A 504 -2.33 10.32 6.41
N GLY A 505 -3.36 9.56 6.02
CA GLY A 505 -3.94 9.61 4.69
C GLY A 505 -3.29 8.68 3.67
N ILE A 506 -2.71 7.55 4.11
CA ILE A 506 -2.26 6.50 3.18
C ILE A 506 -3.42 6.10 2.26
N SER A 507 -3.15 6.08 0.95
CA SER A 507 -4.14 5.76 -0.07
C SER A 507 -4.32 4.25 -0.26
N ASN A 508 -5.28 3.87 -1.11
CA ASN A 508 -5.52 2.50 -1.57
C ASN A 508 -5.94 1.49 -0.48
N GLY A 509 -6.66 1.94 0.56
CA GLY A 509 -7.42 1.01 1.40
C GLY A 509 -8.43 0.23 0.58
N THR A 510 -8.39 -1.10 0.61
CA THR A 510 -9.25 -1.96 -0.22
C THR A 510 -10.57 -2.34 0.45
N ASN A 511 -10.78 -1.93 1.70
CA ASN A 511 -11.85 -2.37 2.59
C ASN A 511 -11.84 -3.89 2.89
N ASN A 512 -10.75 -4.59 2.56
CA ASN A 512 -10.48 -5.94 3.05
C ASN A 512 -9.85 -5.87 4.44
N TYR A 513 -10.05 -6.92 5.24
CA TYR A 513 -9.34 -7.07 6.50
C TYR A 513 -7.87 -7.40 6.26
N LEU A 514 -6.99 -6.59 6.83
CA LEU A 514 -5.55 -6.80 6.87
C LEU A 514 -5.15 -7.41 8.20
N VAL A 515 -4.33 -8.46 8.16
CA VAL A 515 -3.70 -9.00 9.36
C VAL A 515 -2.55 -8.10 9.82
N THR A 516 -2.44 -7.91 11.13
CA THR A 516 -1.36 -7.16 11.78
C THR A 516 -0.52 -8.09 12.65
N SER A 517 0.64 -7.64 13.11
CA SER A 517 1.60 -8.43 13.91
C SER A 517 1.18 -8.67 15.36
N ASP A 518 0.10 -8.02 15.84
CA ASP A 518 -0.34 -8.13 17.24
C ASP A 518 -1.33 -9.29 17.37
N GLY A 519 -0.83 -10.39 17.94
CA GLY A 519 -1.50 -11.69 18.00
C GLY A 519 -1.39 -12.35 19.36
N VAL A 520 -2.53 -12.65 19.97
CA VAL A 520 -2.62 -13.25 21.31
C VAL A 520 -3.22 -14.65 21.24
N GLU A 521 -2.60 -15.64 21.90
CA GLU A 521 -3.20 -16.96 22.10
C GLU A 521 -3.91 -17.03 23.46
N TRP A 522 -5.21 -17.35 23.41
CA TRP A 522 -6.05 -17.44 24.59
C TRP A 522 -6.44 -18.90 24.86
N TYR A 523 -5.93 -19.44 25.97
CA TYR A 523 -6.03 -20.86 26.35
C TYR A 523 -5.41 -21.82 25.31
N SER A 524 -5.17 -23.07 25.71
CA SER A 524 -4.47 -24.11 24.94
C SER A 524 -5.25 -24.65 23.73
N THR A 525 -6.00 -23.80 23.03
CA THR A 525 -6.83 -24.17 21.88
C THR A 525 -6.03 -24.24 20.57
N ASN A 526 -4.71 -24.04 20.61
CA ASN A 526 -3.81 -23.96 19.44
C ASN A 526 -4.26 -22.89 18.42
N MET A 527 -5.01 -21.87 18.85
CA MET A 527 -5.54 -20.81 17.99
C MET A 527 -5.13 -19.44 18.53
N ARG A 528 -4.23 -18.80 17.79
CA ARG A 528 -3.89 -17.38 17.97
C ARG A 528 -4.93 -16.49 17.30
N TYR A 529 -5.10 -15.31 17.90
CA TYR A 529 -6.04 -14.29 17.46
C TYR A 529 -5.32 -12.99 17.15
N HIS A 530 -5.49 -12.49 15.94
CA HIS A 530 -4.85 -11.26 15.48
C HIS A 530 -5.82 -10.09 15.46
N VAL A 531 -5.28 -8.89 15.61
CA VAL A 531 -6.02 -7.66 15.31
C VAL A 531 -6.02 -7.45 13.80
N LEU A 532 -7.21 -7.28 13.23
CA LEU A 532 -7.41 -7.02 11.81
C LEU A 532 -7.93 -5.62 11.61
N PHE A 533 -7.36 -4.84 10.69
CA PHE A 533 -7.88 -3.53 10.30
C PHE A 533 -8.36 -3.51 8.86
N ARG A 534 -9.36 -2.69 8.57
CA ARG A 534 -9.78 -2.36 7.21
C ARG A 534 -10.17 -0.90 7.10
N TRP A 535 -9.95 -0.34 5.92
CA TRP A 535 -10.41 1.00 5.56
C TRP A 535 -10.57 1.09 4.04
N SER A 536 -11.30 2.10 3.57
CA SER A 536 -11.48 2.36 2.14
C SER A 536 -10.70 3.60 1.71
N ASN A 537 -9.92 3.44 0.64
CA ASN A 537 -9.06 4.45 0.02
C ASN A 537 -8.28 5.28 1.06
N VAL A 538 -8.67 6.55 1.27
CA VAL A 538 -8.12 7.46 2.28
C VAL A 538 -9.18 7.66 3.35
N ASN A 539 -8.86 7.36 4.61
CA ASN A 539 -9.77 7.53 5.74
C ASN A 539 -9.08 8.21 6.94
N MET A 540 -8.99 9.55 6.91
CA MET A 540 -8.39 10.31 8.01
C MET A 540 -9.21 10.30 9.31
N ASN A 541 -10.48 9.88 9.23
CA ASN A 541 -11.42 9.77 10.34
C ASN A 541 -11.46 8.35 10.94
N PHE A 542 -10.52 7.48 10.55
CA PHE A 542 -10.41 6.12 11.08
C PHE A 542 -10.41 6.13 12.62
N ASN A 543 -11.30 5.30 13.18
CA ASN A 543 -11.58 5.24 14.60
C ASN A 543 -11.35 3.83 15.19
N ALA A 544 -10.84 2.89 14.39
CA ALA A 544 -10.61 1.49 14.80
C ALA A 544 -11.83 0.83 15.48
N TYR A 545 -13.05 1.33 15.23
CA TYR A 545 -14.28 0.95 15.93
C TYR A 545 -15.09 -0.04 15.08
N TRP A 546 -15.64 -1.08 15.70
CA TRP A 546 -16.59 -2.15 15.26
C TRP A 546 -16.59 -2.63 13.80
N ASP A 547 -16.67 -1.71 12.85
CA ASP A 547 -16.60 -2.00 11.42
C ASP A 547 -15.17 -1.93 10.87
N GLU A 548 -14.26 -1.18 11.49
CA GLU A 548 -12.92 -0.92 10.96
C GLU A 548 -11.84 -1.83 11.55
N ALA A 549 -12.15 -2.50 12.68
CA ALA A 549 -11.27 -3.46 13.33
C ALA A 549 -12.01 -4.71 13.79
N ASN A 550 -11.41 -5.88 13.59
CA ASN A 550 -11.98 -7.18 13.96
C ASN A 550 -10.87 -8.13 14.43
N GLY A 551 -11.23 -9.29 14.97
CA GLY A 551 -10.29 -10.34 15.28
C GLY A 551 -10.19 -11.39 14.18
N GLY A 552 -8.96 -11.80 13.87
CA GLY A 552 -8.66 -12.89 12.94
C GLY A 552 -8.14 -14.12 13.66
N HIS A 553 -7.97 -15.21 12.91
CA HIS A 553 -7.35 -16.46 13.39
C HIS A 553 -6.22 -16.87 12.44
N ASP A 554 -5.15 -17.48 12.94
CA ASP A 554 -3.95 -17.85 12.15
C ASP A 554 -4.24 -18.79 10.98
N GLY A 555 -5.26 -19.65 11.11
CA GLY A 555 -5.69 -20.53 10.03
C GLY A 555 -6.47 -19.84 8.92
N SER A 556 -6.88 -18.58 9.13
CA SER A 556 -7.58 -17.78 8.13
C SER A 556 -6.59 -16.98 7.28
N GLU A 557 -6.99 -16.69 6.05
CA GLU A 557 -6.20 -15.90 5.12
C GLU A 557 -6.68 -14.45 5.13
N TYR A 558 -5.73 -13.53 5.19
CA TYR A 558 -5.97 -12.10 5.17
C TYR A 558 -5.02 -11.41 4.19
N ARG A 559 -5.43 -10.22 3.76
CA ARG A 559 -4.51 -9.28 3.13
C ARG A 559 -3.51 -8.78 4.17
N PHE A 560 -2.40 -8.20 3.75
CA PHE A 560 -1.41 -7.65 4.69
C PHE A 560 -0.58 -6.53 4.06
N ARG A 561 0.12 -5.80 4.93
CA ARG A 561 1.09 -4.77 4.56
C ARG A 561 2.32 -4.89 5.44
N CYS A 562 3.47 -4.66 4.84
CA CYS A 562 4.74 -4.62 5.52
C CYS A 562 5.16 -3.18 5.81
N VAL A 563 5.93 -3.00 6.88
CA VAL A 563 6.52 -1.74 7.31
C VAL A 563 7.99 -1.95 7.63
N GLY A 564 8.84 -1.03 7.24
CA GLY A 564 10.28 -1.17 7.45
C GLY A 564 11.01 0.16 7.28
N VAL A 565 12.34 0.10 7.36
CA VAL A 565 13.19 1.28 7.22
C VAL A 565 13.58 1.50 5.76
N SER A 566 13.60 2.76 5.32
CA SER A 566 13.87 3.15 3.95
C SER A 566 15.35 3.27 3.59
N ALA A 567 16.24 3.13 4.58
CA ALA A 567 17.68 3.23 4.41
C ALA A 567 18.43 2.24 5.31
N ALA A 568 19.69 1.96 4.96
CA ALA A 568 20.58 1.22 5.83
C ALA A 568 20.75 1.96 7.17
N HIS A 569 20.73 1.20 8.26
CA HIS A 569 20.89 1.75 9.61
C HIS A 569 22.25 1.36 10.22
N GLY A 570 22.56 1.98 11.35
CA GLY A 570 23.77 1.70 12.13
C GLY A 570 23.81 0.28 12.71
N ALA A 571 24.95 -0.06 13.32
CA ALA A 571 25.11 -1.32 14.06
C ALA A 571 24.16 -1.36 15.26
N THR A 572 23.81 -2.58 15.70
CA THR A 572 23.10 -2.75 16.97
C THR A 572 23.94 -2.20 18.13
N PRO A 573 23.28 -1.59 19.15
CA PRO A 573 23.92 -0.77 20.18
C PRO A 573 24.88 -1.55 21.10
N VAL A 574 24.84 -2.88 21.05
CA VAL A 574 25.63 -3.78 21.88
C VAL A 574 26.20 -4.89 21.00
N GLN A 575 27.51 -5.16 21.16
CA GLN A 575 28.10 -6.40 20.66
C GLN A 575 27.67 -7.53 21.60
N VAL A 576 26.61 -8.25 21.22
CA VAL A 576 26.08 -9.35 22.02
C VAL A 576 26.93 -10.60 21.78
N GLN A 577 27.46 -11.20 22.85
CA GLN A 577 28.20 -12.46 22.74
C GLN A 577 27.24 -13.56 22.25
N ASN A 578 27.65 -14.28 21.21
CA ASN A 578 26.79 -15.26 20.52
C ASN A 578 25.46 -14.61 20.04
N ALA A 579 25.54 -13.43 19.43
CA ALA A 579 24.40 -12.78 18.79
C ALA A 579 23.88 -13.59 17.60
N VAL A 580 22.56 -13.72 17.49
CA VAL A 580 21.89 -13.98 16.21
C VAL A 580 21.27 -12.68 15.76
N THR A 581 21.58 -12.25 14.54
CA THR A 581 20.91 -11.11 13.89
C THR A 581 20.07 -11.65 12.76
N THR A 582 18.78 -11.32 12.77
CA THR A 582 17.88 -11.67 11.67
C THR A 582 18.07 -10.77 10.47
N THR A 583 17.45 -11.14 9.36
CA THR A 583 17.23 -10.32 8.17
C THR A 583 16.65 -8.94 8.49
N ASN A 584 15.78 -8.82 9.50
CA ASN A 584 15.14 -7.57 9.91
C ASN A 584 15.94 -6.78 10.95
N TYR A 585 17.21 -7.12 11.15
CA TYR A 585 18.13 -6.38 12.01
C TYR A 585 17.80 -6.36 13.51
N LEU A 586 16.82 -7.17 13.92
CA LEU A 586 16.60 -7.54 15.31
C LEU A 586 17.68 -8.52 15.75
N THR A 587 18.39 -8.17 16.83
CA THR A 587 19.42 -9.00 17.43
C THR A 587 18.93 -9.59 18.75
N THR A 588 19.27 -10.85 19.01
CA THR A 588 19.10 -11.49 20.32
C THR A 588 20.30 -12.41 20.62
N THR A 589 20.35 -13.00 21.82
CA THR A 589 21.34 -14.03 22.19
C THR A 589 21.12 -15.33 21.41
N THR A 590 21.96 -16.36 21.58
CA THR A 590 21.67 -17.74 21.10
C THR A 590 21.09 -18.67 22.16
N ALA A 591 21.11 -18.30 23.44
CA ALA A 591 20.56 -19.10 24.53
C ALA A 591 19.59 -18.30 25.41
N ASP A 592 18.62 -19.01 25.98
CA ASP A 592 17.63 -18.44 26.90
C ASP A 592 18.31 -18.00 28.20
N GLU A 593 17.90 -16.85 28.72
CA GLU A 593 18.42 -16.28 29.95
C GLU A 593 17.84 -16.96 31.19
N GLY A 594 18.56 -16.91 32.32
CA GLY A 594 18.17 -17.59 33.55
C GLY A 594 16.81 -17.16 34.09
N ALA A 595 16.07 -18.11 34.70
CA ALA A 595 14.69 -17.86 35.09
C ALA A 595 14.51 -16.78 36.17
N THR A 596 13.56 -15.86 35.97
CA THR A 596 13.24 -14.78 36.91
C THR A 596 11.77 -14.37 36.80
N SER A 597 11.30 -13.41 37.62
CA SER A 597 9.97 -12.82 37.48
C SER A 597 9.87 -11.99 36.20
N PRO A 598 8.67 -11.72 35.65
CA PRO A 598 8.53 -10.89 34.45
C PRO A 598 9.25 -9.54 34.55
N ASN A 599 9.10 -8.87 35.70
CA ASN A 599 9.78 -7.59 35.93
C ASN A 599 11.29 -7.73 36.17
N GLY A 600 11.72 -8.84 36.76
CA GLY A 600 13.14 -9.18 36.82
C GLY A 600 13.74 -9.37 35.42
N ALA A 601 12.97 -9.89 34.47
CA ALA A 601 13.39 -10.04 33.08
C ALA A 601 13.47 -8.69 32.36
N ILE A 602 12.46 -7.82 32.51
CA ILE A 602 12.49 -6.43 31.99
C ILE A 602 13.73 -5.70 32.52
N ASP A 603 13.95 -5.71 33.84
CA ASP A 603 15.12 -5.07 34.46
C ASP A 603 16.45 -5.61 33.94
N ALA A 604 16.54 -6.93 33.79
CA ALA A 604 17.77 -7.58 33.36
C ALA A 604 18.09 -7.23 31.91
N CYS A 605 17.10 -7.20 31.02
CA CYS A 605 17.29 -6.78 29.63
C CYS A 605 17.63 -5.29 29.53
N PHE A 606 16.92 -4.43 30.27
CA PHE A 606 17.19 -3.00 30.28
C PHE A 606 18.62 -2.69 30.73
N LYS A 607 19.12 -3.39 31.77
CA LYS A 607 20.50 -3.29 32.24
C LYS A 607 21.55 -3.74 31.20
N LYS A 608 21.17 -4.66 30.30
CA LYS A 608 22.01 -5.11 29.18
C LYS A 608 21.90 -4.20 27.95
N GLY A 609 21.20 -3.07 28.04
CA GLY A 609 21.06 -2.14 26.94
C GLY A 609 20.04 -2.56 25.88
N GLY A 610 19.12 -3.45 26.22
CA GLY A 610 18.07 -3.95 25.33
C GLY A 610 16.73 -4.08 26.04
N HIS A 611 15.79 -4.79 25.41
CA HIS A 611 14.40 -4.88 25.87
C HIS A 611 14.02 -6.34 26.10
N LEU A 612 13.03 -6.59 26.98
CA LEU A 612 12.38 -7.90 27.02
C LEU A 612 11.66 -8.11 25.68
N ALA A 613 11.89 -9.24 25.04
CA ALA A 613 11.29 -9.57 23.75
C ALA A 613 9.76 -9.62 23.84
N THR A 614 9.07 -9.02 22.90
CA THR A 614 7.65 -9.32 22.64
C THR A 614 7.53 -10.71 22.02
N SER A 615 6.34 -11.27 22.01
CA SER A 615 6.08 -12.51 21.31
C SER A 615 6.23 -12.35 19.80
N ASN A 616 5.96 -11.17 19.24
CA ASN A 616 6.23 -10.87 17.83
C ASN A 616 7.74 -10.82 17.53
N ASP A 617 8.54 -10.18 18.40
CA ASP A 617 10.00 -10.19 18.27
C ASP A 617 10.53 -11.63 18.19
N LEU A 618 10.09 -12.49 19.13
CA LEU A 618 10.48 -13.91 19.14
C LEU A 618 9.98 -14.66 17.92
N TYR A 619 8.75 -14.38 17.48
CA TYR A 619 8.17 -14.98 16.29
C TYR A 619 9.04 -14.71 15.06
N GLU A 620 9.40 -13.47 14.81
CA GLU A 620 10.26 -13.11 13.69
C GLU A 620 11.68 -13.70 13.82
N LEU A 621 12.24 -13.70 15.02
CA LEU A 621 13.55 -14.31 15.29
C LEU A 621 13.55 -15.81 14.99
N ILE A 622 12.53 -16.52 15.44
CA ILE A 622 12.37 -17.96 15.22
C ILE A 622 12.14 -18.27 13.74
N GLN A 623 11.34 -17.46 13.02
CA GLN A 623 11.23 -17.58 11.57
C GLN A 623 12.58 -17.38 10.88
N GLY A 624 13.40 -16.45 11.39
CA GLY A 624 14.79 -16.23 11.01
C GLY A 624 15.78 -17.31 11.49
N LYS A 625 15.30 -18.47 11.93
CA LYS A 625 16.10 -19.63 12.42
C LYS A 625 16.89 -19.31 13.70
N LEU A 626 16.29 -18.59 14.64
CA LEU A 626 16.84 -18.42 15.98
C LEU A 626 17.15 -19.80 16.60
N ALA A 627 18.42 -20.02 16.91
CA ALA A 627 18.88 -21.24 17.55
C ALA A 627 18.67 -21.23 19.07
N GLY A 628 18.76 -22.41 19.66
CA GLY A 628 18.89 -22.60 21.11
C GLY A 628 17.62 -22.36 21.91
N GLY A 629 16.44 -22.66 21.35
CA GLY A 629 15.21 -22.75 22.14
C GLY A 629 15.29 -23.88 23.15
N SER A 630 15.06 -23.60 24.43
CA SER A 630 15.23 -24.58 25.50
C SER A 630 14.01 -25.50 25.70
N ASP A 631 12.99 -25.41 24.84
CA ASP A 631 11.68 -26.07 25.05
C ASP A 631 11.04 -25.67 26.40
N GLN A 632 11.38 -24.51 26.93
CA GLN A 632 10.75 -23.93 28.12
C GLN A 632 9.82 -22.78 27.71
N TRP A 633 8.86 -22.47 28.56
CA TRP A 633 8.02 -21.29 28.42
C TRP A 633 8.79 -20.05 28.86
N LEU A 634 8.99 -19.10 27.95
CA LEU A 634 9.70 -17.86 28.19
C LEU A 634 8.74 -16.71 28.49
N TRP A 635 9.18 -15.79 29.36
CA TRP A 635 8.53 -14.50 29.50
C TRP A 635 8.67 -13.68 28.21
N THR A 636 7.56 -13.05 27.82
CA THR A 636 7.54 -11.98 26.81
C THR A 636 7.09 -10.68 27.46
N ALA A 637 7.26 -9.58 26.73
CA ALA A 637 6.81 -8.26 27.16
C ALA A 637 5.32 -8.00 26.91
N ASP A 638 4.56 -8.96 26.35
CA ASP A 638 3.15 -8.75 26.01
C ASP A 638 2.25 -9.07 27.21
N TRP A 639 1.63 -8.03 27.75
CA TRP A 639 0.72 -8.16 28.89
C TRP A 639 -0.68 -8.43 28.40
N ILE A 640 -1.26 -9.55 28.84
CA ILE A 640 -2.59 -9.96 28.44
C ILE A 640 -3.62 -9.14 29.22
N GLY A 641 -3.67 -9.26 30.55
CA GLY A 641 -4.55 -8.43 31.37
C GLY A 641 -4.81 -8.99 32.76
N ASN A 642 -5.76 -8.40 33.50
CA ASN A 642 -6.17 -8.90 34.81
C ASN A 642 -7.29 -9.94 34.70
N TRP A 643 -7.12 -11.09 35.36
CA TRP A 643 -8.20 -12.04 35.57
C TRP A 643 -8.18 -12.61 36.98
N SER A 644 -9.32 -12.57 37.66
CA SER A 644 -9.49 -13.03 39.04
C SER A 644 -8.45 -12.44 40.02
N GLY A 645 -8.04 -11.19 39.81
CA GLY A 645 -7.05 -10.51 40.64
C GLY A 645 -5.59 -10.82 40.28
N HIS A 646 -5.34 -11.60 39.23
CA HIS A 646 -3.99 -11.95 38.77
C HIS A 646 -3.70 -11.37 37.41
N TRP A 647 -2.47 -10.92 37.20
CA TRP A 647 -2.01 -10.43 35.90
C TRP A 647 -1.52 -11.56 35.03
N TRP A 648 -1.81 -11.50 33.73
CA TRP A 648 -1.40 -12.52 32.76
C TRP A 648 -0.50 -11.91 31.70
N LEU A 649 0.52 -12.67 31.30
CA LEU A 649 1.41 -12.34 30.19
C LEU A 649 1.41 -13.47 29.17
N GLN A 650 1.68 -13.11 27.91
CA GLN A 650 1.92 -14.06 26.85
C GLN A 650 3.29 -14.71 27.04
N LEU A 651 3.34 -16.00 26.80
CA LEU A 651 4.53 -16.83 26.84
C LEU A 651 4.81 -17.39 25.46
N VAL A 652 6.08 -17.54 25.13
CA VAL A 652 6.51 -18.22 23.90
C VAL A 652 7.40 -19.40 24.28
N LYS A 653 7.30 -20.50 23.54
CA LYS A 653 8.16 -21.68 23.70
C LYS A 653 8.50 -22.26 22.32
N TRP A 654 9.73 -22.70 22.13
CA TRP A 654 10.18 -23.51 20.98
C TRP A 654 11.37 -24.40 21.37
N ALA A 655 11.64 -25.44 20.57
CA ALA A 655 12.72 -26.39 20.81
C ALA A 655 13.84 -26.27 19.76
N GLY A 656 15.09 -26.16 20.21
CA GLY A 656 16.27 -26.22 19.35
C GLY A 656 16.32 -25.10 18.32
N THR A 657 16.48 -25.47 17.05
CA THR A 657 16.33 -24.57 15.90
C THR A 657 15.18 -25.09 15.08
N ILE A 658 14.13 -24.28 14.94
CA ILE A 658 13.04 -24.57 14.01
C ILE A 658 13.09 -23.56 12.89
N SER A 659 12.62 -23.96 11.72
CA SER A 659 12.51 -23.09 10.57
C SER A 659 11.04 -22.98 10.25
N GLY A 660 10.35 -21.89 10.62
CA GLY A 660 8.91 -21.71 10.37
C GLY A 660 8.01 -21.97 11.57
N ILE A 661 6.92 -21.20 11.65
CA ILE A 661 6.04 -21.13 12.81
C ILE A 661 4.59 -21.09 12.35
N ASP A 662 4.00 -22.26 12.09
CA ASP A 662 2.54 -22.38 12.13
C ASP A 662 2.15 -22.83 13.56
N PRO A 663 1.19 -22.16 14.22
CA PRO A 663 0.59 -22.66 15.47
C PRO A 663 0.15 -24.14 15.42
N ALA A 664 -0.24 -24.63 14.24
CA ALA A 664 -0.63 -26.02 14.00
C ALA A 664 0.53 -27.02 14.11
N ASP A 665 1.79 -26.57 14.00
CA ASP A 665 2.95 -27.47 14.04
C ASP A 665 3.30 -27.96 15.43
N GLY A 666 2.79 -27.33 16.49
CA GLY A 666 3.12 -27.65 17.90
C GLY A 666 4.57 -27.41 18.32
N ASN A 667 5.47 -27.14 17.36
CA ASN A 667 6.91 -26.89 17.56
C ASN A 667 7.22 -25.52 18.14
N HIS A 668 6.29 -24.59 18.01
CA HIS A 668 6.26 -23.34 18.74
C HIS A 668 4.84 -23.07 19.18
N THR A 669 4.69 -22.68 20.45
CA THR A 669 3.39 -22.48 21.07
C THR A 669 3.39 -21.17 21.84
N THR A 670 2.20 -20.58 21.97
CA THR A 670 1.95 -19.48 22.88
C THR A 670 1.02 -19.93 24.00
N ASN A 671 1.15 -19.29 25.15
CA ASN A 671 0.25 -19.54 26.26
C ASN A 671 0.16 -18.30 27.15
N GLY A 672 -0.87 -18.23 27.98
CA GLY A 672 -0.96 -17.26 29.07
C GLY A 672 -0.36 -17.83 30.35
N SER A 673 0.36 -17.02 31.12
CA SER A 673 0.70 -17.36 32.51
C SER A 673 0.54 -16.16 33.42
N ARG A 674 0.21 -16.45 34.68
CA ARG A 674 0.16 -15.43 35.73
C ARG A 674 1.54 -14.84 35.99
N SER A 675 1.62 -13.54 36.19
CA SER A 675 2.86 -12.79 36.47
C SER A 675 3.44 -13.12 37.85
N ASP A 676 2.58 -13.49 38.80
CA ASP A 676 2.89 -13.75 40.21
C ASP A 676 3.19 -15.23 40.51
N GLY A 677 3.21 -16.05 39.46
CA GLY A 677 3.39 -17.50 39.58
C GLY A 677 4.85 -17.93 39.73
N THR A 678 5.47 -18.30 38.60
CA THR A 678 6.75 -19.03 38.56
C THR A 678 7.80 -18.22 37.83
N ASN A 679 9.05 -18.24 38.32
CA ASN A 679 10.17 -17.69 37.55
C ASN A 679 10.32 -18.45 36.23
N ARG A 680 10.52 -17.72 35.13
CA ARG A 680 10.69 -18.31 33.79
C ARG A 680 11.90 -17.72 33.09
N PRO A 681 12.55 -18.48 32.20
CA PRO A 681 13.58 -17.95 31.32
C PRO A 681 13.01 -16.85 30.41
N TYR A 682 13.89 -16.10 29.77
CA TYR A 682 13.52 -14.98 28.91
C TYR A 682 14.57 -14.74 27.82
N ARG A 683 14.27 -13.83 26.89
CA ARG A 683 15.21 -13.33 25.89
C ARG A 683 15.20 -11.82 25.87
N CYS A 684 16.39 -11.25 25.74
CA CYS A 684 16.55 -9.83 25.46
C CYS A 684 16.70 -9.61 23.96
N VAL A 685 16.20 -8.48 23.49
CA VAL A 685 16.30 -8.04 22.10
C VAL A 685 16.92 -6.66 22.02
N TRP A 686 17.63 -6.42 20.94
CA TRP A 686 18.26 -5.15 20.62
C TRP A 686 17.89 -4.75 19.20
N TYR A 687 17.42 -3.51 19.07
CA TYR A 687 17.07 -2.92 17.79
C TYR A 687 18.23 -2.06 17.28
N PRO A 688 18.36 -1.85 15.96
CA PRO A 688 19.29 -0.89 15.42
C PRO A 688 18.98 0.52 15.90
N VAL A 689 20.00 1.36 16.01
CA VAL A 689 19.85 2.74 16.48
C VAL A 689 20.09 3.73 15.37
N ASP A 690 19.22 4.73 15.29
CA ASP A 690 19.46 5.95 14.54
C ASP A 690 20.30 6.93 15.37
N THR A 691 21.60 7.01 15.08
CA THR A 691 22.52 7.91 15.79
C THR A 691 22.30 9.39 15.49
N GLU A 692 21.53 9.72 14.45
CA GLU A 692 21.22 11.10 14.07
C GLU A 692 19.98 11.64 14.78
N TYR A 693 19.15 10.76 15.33
CA TYR A 693 17.93 11.16 16.03
C TYR A 693 18.25 11.72 17.43
N ASN A 694 18.06 13.03 17.59
CA ASN A 694 18.39 13.76 18.82
C ASN A 694 17.22 13.85 19.83
N GLY A 695 16.09 13.23 19.53
CA GLY A 695 14.89 13.27 20.35
C GLY A 695 13.90 14.38 19.96
N PRO A 696 12.72 14.38 20.59
CA PRO A 696 11.65 15.35 20.31
C PRO A 696 11.95 16.75 20.88
N ALA A 697 11.44 17.78 20.21
CA ALA A 697 11.48 19.16 20.71
C ALA A 697 10.21 19.54 21.51
N ASN A 698 9.08 18.87 21.26
CA ASN A 698 7.74 19.30 21.70
C ASN A 698 7.01 18.22 22.52
N CYS A 699 7.47 17.97 23.74
CA CYS A 699 6.78 17.09 24.68
C CYS A 699 5.83 17.85 25.61
N ASN A 700 4.73 17.22 25.98
CA ASN A 700 3.76 17.76 26.93
C ASN A 700 4.34 17.74 28.35
N GLY A 701 4.39 18.92 28.99
CA GLY A 701 5.04 19.10 30.28
C GLY A 701 6.58 18.98 30.26
N GLY A 702 7.20 18.97 29.06
CA GLY A 702 8.64 18.76 28.86
C GLY A 702 9.00 17.29 28.60
N CYS A 703 10.16 17.06 27.97
CA CYS A 703 10.62 15.73 27.58
C CYS A 703 11.35 15.04 28.74
N TYR A 704 10.85 13.90 29.20
CA TYR A 704 11.59 13.00 30.09
C TYR A 704 12.46 12.08 29.24
N ALA A 705 13.78 12.11 29.43
CA ALA A 705 14.73 11.35 28.63
C ALA A 705 15.45 10.31 29.48
N VAL A 706 15.61 9.11 28.94
CA VAL A 706 16.29 7.98 29.57
C VAL A 706 17.29 7.40 28.58
N THR A 707 18.49 7.07 29.04
CA THR A 707 19.46 6.29 28.26
C THR A 707 19.39 4.83 28.72
N VAL A 708 19.13 3.90 27.80
CA VAL A 708 19.03 2.46 28.10
C VAL A 708 20.44 1.90 28.24
N ALA A 709 20.91 1.76 29.48
CA ALA A 709 22.29 1.41 29.83
C ALA A 709 23.35 2.31 29.14
N ALA A 710 24.63 2.03 29.37
CA ALA A 710 25.73 2.73 28.70
C ALA A 710 26.12 1.95 27.42
N THR A 711 25.27 1.99 26.39
CA THR A 711 25.54 1.34 25.10
C THR A 711 26.30 2.23 24.13
N ASN A 712 26.88 1.64 23.07
CA ASN A 712 27.54 2.39 22.00
C ASN A 712 27.17 1.81 20.62
N PRO A 713 26.32 2.48 19.82
CA PRO A 713 25.70 3.79 20.09
C PRO A 713 24.71 3.81 21.27
N PRO A 714 24.46 4.98 21.89
CA PRO A 714 23.54 5.09 23.03
C PRO A 714 22.09 4.91 22.58
N VAL A 715 21.38 3.98 23.22
CA VAL A 715 19.92 3.85 23.09
C VAL A 715 19.26 4.89 23.98
N LYS A 716 18.33 5.66 23.44
CA LYS A 716 17.65 6.76 24.12
C LYS A 716 16.14 6.67 23.91
N MET A 717 15.42 6.85 25.00
CA MET A 717 13.96 6.87 25.07
C MET A 717 13.50 8.22 25.62
N TRP A 718 12.41 8.75 25.09
CA TRP A 718 11.76 9.96 25.58
C TRP A 718 10.26 9.75 25.75
N MET A 719 9.68 10.40 26.75
CA MET A 719 8.23 10.40 26.96
C MET A 719 7.77 11.77 27.47
N ASP A 720 6.50 12.09 27.23
CA ASP A 720 5.87 13.24 27.88
C ASP A 720 5.99 13.16 29.42
N LYS A 721 6.27 14.29 30.07
CA LYS A 721 6.25 14.39 31.54
C LYS A 721 4.84 14.53 32.10
N GLN A 722 3.86 14.92 31.29
CA GLN A 722 2.47 15.09 31.69
C GLN A 722 1.53 14.43 30.71
N ASP A 723 0.39 13.99 31.21
CA ASP A 723 -0.65 13.41 30.37
C ASP A 723 -1.24 14.46 29.44
N ARG A 724 -1.49 14.06 28.20
CA ARG A 724 -2.25 14.83 27.22
C ARG A 724 -3.74 14.70 27.46
N SER A 725 -4.50 15.67 26.96
CA SER A 725 -5.95 15.73 27.06
C SER A 725 -6.62 14.50 26.44
N SER A 726 -7.69 14.02 27.07
CA SER A 726 -8.35 12.79 26.68
C SER A 726 -8.88 12.81 25.24
N THR A 727 -8.76 11.69 24.54
CA THR A 727 -9.29 11.44 23.19
C THR A 727 -9.54 9.93 23.04
N HIS A 728 -10.19 9.48 21.97
CA HIS A 728 -10.26 8.05 21.63
C HIS A 728 -8.89 7.52 21.17
N TRP A 729 -8.68 6.19 21.16
CA TRP A 729 -7.38 5.56 20.89
C TRP A 729 -6.74 6.01 19.58
N ALA A 730 -7.49 5.94 18.46
CA ALA A 730 -6.97 6.35 17.15
C ALA A 730 -6.61 7.85 17.15
N GLY A 731 -7.35 8.64 17.94
CA GLY A 731 -7.08 10.02 18.32
C GLY A 731 -5.67 10.21 18.89
N ALA A 732 -5.35 9.43 19.93
CA ALA A 732 -4.07 9.47 20.64
C ALA A 732 -2.91 9.06 19.73
N VAL A 733 -3.10 8.00 18.93
CA VAL A 733 -2.12 7.52 17.94
C VAL A 733 -1.73 8.62 16.95
N GLN A 734 -2.72 9.32 16.37
CA GLN A 734 -2.43 10.42 15.44
C GLN A 734 -1.79 11.61 16.14
N ALA A 735 -2.21 11.94 17.35
CA ALA A 735 -1.65 13.07 18.07
C ALA A 735 -0.17 12.84 18.41
N CYS A 736 0.21 11.60 18.74
CA CYS A 736 1.62 11.24 18.92
C CYS A 736 2.39 11.21 17.61
N TYR A 737 1.79 10.70 16.52
CA TYR A 737 2.36 10.76 15.19
C TYR A 737 2.67 12.21 14.76
N LEU A 738 1.72 13.14 14.93
CA LEU A 738 1.90 14.56 14.63
C LEU A 738 2.94 15.23 15.53
N ALA A 739 3.21 14.67 16.71
CA ALA A 739 4.30 15.09 17.59
C ALA A 739 5.65 14.42 17.23
N GLY A 740 5.71 13.67 16.12
CA GLY A 740 6.90 12.96 15.63
C GLY A 740 7.23 11.69 16.39
N GLY A 741 6.28 11.13 17.15
CA GLY A 741 6.47 9.96 18.01
C GLY A 741 5.34 8.95 17.90
N PHE A 742 5.21 8.12 18.92
CA PHE A 742 4.34 6.96 18.97
C PHE A 742 3.44 7.02 20.21
N LEU A 743 2.29 6.34 20.12
CA LEU A 743 1.59 5.95 21.33
C LEU A 743 2.42 4.81 21.96
N PRO A 744 2.88 4.92 23.22
CA PRO A 744 3.71 3.89 23.84
C PRO A 744 2.94 2.58 24.03
N GLY A 745 3.64 1.46 23.80
CA GLY A 745 3.19 0.15 24.24
C GLY A 745 3.24 0.03 25.77
N PHE A 746 2.72 -1.07 26.30
CA PHE A 746 2.76 -1.32 27.75
C PHE A 746 4.21 -1.45 28.23
N ARG A 747 5.06 -2.17 27.49
CA ARG A 747 6.51 -2.28 27.76
C ARG A 747 7.17 -0.92 27.94
N ASP A 748 6.88 0.03 27.04
CA ASP A 748 7.51 1.36 27.04
C ASP A 748 7.18 2.16 28.29
N TYR A 749 5.90 2.13 28.71
CA TYR A 749 5.50 2.75 29.97
C TYR A 749 6.18 2.08 31.15
N VAL A 750 6.18 0.76 31.23
CA VAL A 750 6.78 0.03 32.36
C VAL A 750 8.26 0.37 32.47
N GLU A 751 9.02 0.30 31.38
CA GLU A 751 10.43 0.64 31.37
C GLU A 751 10.67 2.09 31.81
N MET A 752 9.90 3.06 31.30
CA MET A 752 10.03 4.47 31.67
C MET A 752 9.65 4.73 33.14
N ILE A 753 8.58 4.12 33.65
CA ILE A 753 8.14 4.23 35.05
C ILE A 753 9.22 3.68 35.98
N ARG A 754 9.84 2.54 35.62
CA ARG A 754 10.96 1.95 36.38
C ARG A 754 12.20 2.83 36.38
N GLN A 755 12.32 3.71 35.39
CA GLN A 755 13.33 4.77 35.35
C GLN A 755 12.81 6.08 35.96
N SER A 756 11.84 6.03 36.88
CA SER A 756 11.29 7.19 37.62
C SER A 756 10.61 8.24 36.74
N LEU A 757 9.85 7.82 35.72
CA LEU A 757 8.99 8.73 34.94
C LEU A 757 8.08 9.56 35.87
N PRO A 758 8.10 10.90 35.77
CA PRO A 758 7.41 11.74 36.73
C PRO A 758 5.94 11.98 36.43
N ASN A 759 5.28 12.58 37.42
CA ASN A 759 3.90 13.05 37.38
C ASN A 759 2.86 12.00 36.97
N GLY A 760 2.93 10.77 37.50
CA GLY A 760 1.82 9.83 37.36
C GLY A 760 0.52 10.44 37.87
N SER A 761 -0.49 10.54 37.01
CA SER A 761 -1.75 11.23 37.31
C SER A 761 -2.77 10.37 38.04
N ASN A 762 -2.49 9.06 38.16
CA ASN A 762 -3.43 8.03 38.58
C ASN A 762 -4.68 7.88 37.68
N ASN A 763 -4.66 8.45 36.47
CA ASN A 763 -5.68 8.21 35.45
C ASN A 763 -5.30 7.01 34.58
N TRP A 764 -6.33 6.32 34.07
CA TRP A 764 -6.16 5.32 33.02
C TRP A 764 -5.68 5.96 31.72
N LEU A 765 -4.57 5.49 31.18
CA LEU A 765 -3.93 5.99 29.97
C LEU A 765 -4.07 5.02 28.81
N HIS A 766 -4.17 5.59 27.61
CA HIS A 766 -4.05 4.80 26.38
C HIS A 766 -2.66 4.18 26.22
N THR A 767 -2.62 2.96 25.67
CA THR A 767 -1.41 2.29 25.16
C THR A 767 -1.62 1.84 23.71
N ALA A 768 -0.54 1.47 23.03
CA ALA A 768 -0.60 0.97 21.66
C ALA A 768 -1.07 -0.49 21.51
N GLU A 769 -1.20 -1.24 22.61
CA GLU A 769 -1.44 -2.69 22.58
C GLU A 769 -2.94 -3.03 22.51
N PHE A 770 -3.26 -4.02 21.66
CA PHE A 770 -4.61 -4.51 21.45
C PHE A 770 -4.71 -6.01 21.62
N GLN A 771 -5.84 -6.49 22.11
CA GLN A 771 -6.12 -7.92 22.19
C GLN A 771 -7.58 -8.23 21.89
N ARG A 772 -7.84 -9.43 21.35
CA ARG A 772 -9.20 -9.91 21.09
C ARG A 772 -9.70 -10.76 22.27
N MET A 773 -10.95 -10.54 22.70
CA MET A 773 -11.65 -11.47 23.59
C MET A 773 -12.28 -12.64 22.84
N HIS A 774 -12.27 -13.82 23.48
CA HIS A 774 -12.94 -15.05 23.05
C HIS A 774 -14.47 -14.92 22.83
N SER A 775 -15.11 -13.86 23.35
CA SER A 775 -16.57 -13.68 23.31
C SER A 775 -17.04 -12.35 22.68
N GLY A 776 -16.13 -11.53 22.13
CA GLY A 776 -16.46 -10.26 21.49
C GLY A 776 -15.83 -10.11 20.11
N ASN A 777 -16.54 -9.49 19.17
CA ASN A 777 -16.04 -9.22 17.81
C ASN A 777 -15.03 -8.05 17.73
N HIS A 778 -14.53 -7.54 18.86
CA HIS A 778 -13.80 -6.25 18.90
C HIS A 778 -12.48 -6.34 19.64
N PRO A 779 -11.42 -5.68 19.14
CA PRO A 779 -10.18 -5.55 19.86
C PRO A 779 -10.37 -4.64 21.07
N LEU A 780 -9.90 -5.09 22.22
CA LEU A 780 -9.80 -4.32 23.45
C LEU A 780 -8.38 -3.78 23.58
N GLU A 781 -8.29 -2.57 24.11
CA GLU A 781 -7.01 -1.93 24.39
C GLU A 781 -6.54 -2.28 25.80
N THR A 782 -5.25 -2.57 25.94
CA THR A 782 -4.57 -2.63 27.23
C THR A 782 -4.34 -1.20 27.75
N ILE A 783 -4.83 -0.85 28.94
CA ILE A 783 -4.64 0.49 29.54
C ILE A 783 -3.94 0.42 30.88
N LEU A 784 -3.17 1.43 31.27
CA LEU A 784 -2.45 1.44 32.55
C LEU A 784 -2.57 2.78 33.28
N LYS A 785 -2.21 2.80 34.57
CA LYS A 785 -2.10 4.02 35.39
C LYS A 785 -1.01 3.85 36.43
N TRP A 786 -0.44 4.96 36.89
CA TRP A 786 0.44 5.03 38.07
C TRP A 786 0.32 6.41 38.73
N ALA A 787 0.83 6.56 39.94
CA ALA A 787 0.80 7.82 40.70
C ALA A 787 2.20 8.32 41.04
N GLY A 788 2.48 9.61 40.79
CA GLY A 788 3.71 10.30 41.18
C GLY A 788 4.98 9.84 40.42
N GLU A 789 6.13 10.08 41.04
CA GLU A 789 7.41 9.42 40.72
C GLU A 789 7.49 8.20 41.66
N VAL A 790 7.78 7.00 41.15
CA VAL A 790 7.85 5.81 42.02
C VAL A 790 9.23 5.15 41.97
N PRO A 791 10.23 5.69 42.71
CA PRO A 791 11.59 5.17 42.72
C PRO A 791 11.73 3.76 43.34
N SER A 792 10.70 3.27 44.04
CA SER A 792 10.68 1.98 44.76
C SER A 792 9.45 1.12 44.41
N PHE A 793 8.96 1.20 43.17
CA PHE A 793 7.69 0.60 42.78
C PHE A 793 7.67 -0.93 42.86
N THR A 794 6.99 -1.45 43.89
CA THR A 794 6.45 -2.81 43.91
C THR A 794 5.04 -2.76 43.31
N GLU A 795 4.98 -3.06 42.02
CA GLU A 795 3.85 -3.45 41.15
C GLU A 795 2.41 -3.15 41.62
N TYR A 796 1.75 -2.19 40.98
CA TYR A 796 0.40 -2.38 40.38
C TYR A 796 0.20 -1.33 39.27
N THR A 797 0.89 -1.49 38.14
CA THR A 797 0.26 -1.05 36.88
C THR A 797 -0.91 -1.99 36.71
N GLU A 798 -2.12 -1.46 36.64
CA GLU A 798 -3.28 -2.31 36.45
C GLU A 798 -3.65 -2.38 34.95
N PRO A 799 -3.13 -3.28 34.09
CA PRO A 799 -3.67 -3.44 32.75
C PRO A 799 -5.20 -3.68 32.77
N ASN A 800 -5.99 -2.62 32.68
CA ASN A 800 -7.43 -2.75 32.63
C ASN A 800 -7.84 -2.89 31.16
N TRP A 801 -9.00 -3.50 30.95
CA TRP A 801 -9.54 -3.70 29.62
C TRP A 801 -10.49 -2.56 29.32
N SER A 802 -10.30 -1.95 28.17
CA SER A 802 -11.23 -0.92 27.73
C SER A 802 -11.55 -0.99 26.25
N SER A 803 -12.71 -0.43 25.93
CA SER A 803 -13.10 -0.25 24.54
C SER A 803 -12.21 0.84 23.93
N ASN A 804 -11.81 0.64 22.68
CA ASN A 804 -11.00 1.63 21.95
C ASN A 804 -11.78 2.91 21.58
N SER A 805 -13.10 2.93 21.80
CA SER A 805 -13.95 4.12 21.70
C SER A 805 -13.91 5.04 22.92
N ASP A 806 -13.49 4.52 24.06
CA ASP A 806 -13.46 5.30 25.28
C ASP A 806 -12.42 6.42 25.19
N SER A 807 -12.74 7.59 25.73
CA SER A 807 -11.81 8.71 25.76
C SER A 807 -10.90 8.65 26.97
N ARG A 808 -9.57 8.63 26.77
CA ARG A 808 -8.58 8.63 27.86
C ARG A 808 -7.42 9.57 27.62
N PRO A 809 -6.80 10.08 28.71
CA PRO A 809 -5.50 10.72 28.61
C PRO A 809 -4.45 9.75 28.08
N TYR A 810 -3.35 10.28 27.58
CA TYR A 810 -2.27 9.49 26.99
C TYR A 810 -0.95 10.26 27.08
N ARG A 811 0.15 9.56 26.85
CA ARG A 811 1.46 10.18 26.64
C ARG A 811 2.00 9.74 25.29
N CYS A 812 2.83 10.58 24.70
CA CYS A 812 3.59 10.23 23.52
C CYS A 812 4.99 9.79 23.91
N PHE A 813 5.52 8.89 23.10
CA PHE A 813 6.80 8.23 23.29
C PHE A 813 7.66 8.39 22.04
N TRP A 814 8.97 8.52 22.25
CA TRP A 814 9.95 8.57 21.18
C TRP A 814 11.13 7.70 21.57
N THR A 815 11.78 7.09 20.59
CA THR A 815 13.04 6.36 20.76
C THR A 815 13.92 6.63 19.56
N ASN A 816 15.23 6.46 19.71
CA ASN A 816 16.15 6.40 18.58
C ASN A 816 16.33 4.98 18.04
N GLU A 817 15.57 4.02 18.55
CA GLU A 817 15.55 2.64 18.06
C GLU A 817 14.67 2.48 16.83
N LEU A 818 15.19 1.78 15.83
CA LEU A 818 14.49 1.37 14.62
C LEU A 818 13.80 0.03 14.86
N ARG A 819 12.78 0.06 15.72
CA ARG A 819 11.91 -1.07 16.08
C ARG A 819 10.94 -1.47 14.98
#